data_AF-A0A9P7YTM5-F1
#
_entry.id   AF-A0A9P7YTM5-F1
#
_cell.length_a   1.000
_cell.length_b   1.000
_cell.length_c   1.000
_cell.angle_alpha   90.00
_cell.angle_beta   90.00
_cell.angle_gamma   90.00
#
_symmetry.space_group_name_H-M   'P 1'
#
loop_
_entity.id
_entity.type
_entity.pdbx_description
1 polymer ?
#
loop_
_entity_poly.entity_id
_entity_poly.type
_entity_poly.pdbx_seq_one_letter_code
_entity_poly.pdbx_strand_id
1 'polypeptide(L)'
;MSLPQGFASFRRVRANSNPQSCPQVIPGTSNSQPHETQSTRSNGPARDINYGLIRGHVDAQAHNANNPSSSHREPTRSSLHMLSYHGPSAPVDSAHYSLSVREETAELASYALSDKASIQSSSPPRRTSVQTHLESFFAGGSDNESSTTFGEGLHHDTIREVSEPGSPENGHSPPSGHSGTSALSNMIRRSPPSTSPPNEAVGTRDRPWSNGYGHRVEPDQTRLIITSDGKVENERTPLLAKTRSREPHTHPDWIRGEQDLEQQDLRRRRSWPKIRDAIAQHKARGLGIARTVFSPKSWDKKAIWQHGIVAPVGYLPAVILGALLNVLDALSYGMILFPLGQPIFEKLGSAGISMFYVSCIISQLVYSCGGSRFKGGIGSEMIEVVPFFHKMAFTIIAKVGEENPKAVIATTITSYAISSILTGLIFFLIGTCRFGYIVGFIPRHILIGCIGGVGWFLIATGFEVTARLDGNLEYNLPTLKKMFDGDTVALWLIPFVLAVALFQLQKKIKNRYFLPIYILAIPVIFYFFVFSLDELQLDNLTQTGWVFAGPKAGEPWWYFYTLYDFNLVHWGAIADTIPAMFALTFFGILHVPINVPSLAFSVGEDNLSLDRELIAHGLSNALSGFAGSIQNYLVYANSVLFYKSGGDSRLAGIMLAVLTVGIMVIGPSLISYIPVMMVGTLIFLLGFELLIEAVWTPRRKLKILEYITVVTIVLIMGIYDFVVGIFIGIGLAFVSLTVQQSRVPAIRASYSGEIAGSTVRRNPTQSGYLRKTGQQVHITKLAGYLFFGTIVSVEERLRALIEDESFGERPIRFLVLDLWHVTGIDYSAAEAFNRVNRVFSKKGVTLVISGVDADGPLGSTLLAVGIGQDANEVKLFEDLNSALEDCENELLRTLYASKEARSTRNSPAFLEVPDPGQQTLQVHHSIDAQFSSPRRNQLQRAANSTLDDSPNETRYANFKEPLRLILQTFQGLTDKNEDFWFRITPFLTKKAYLAGTVLYQCGESATGFYLLEDGILRADYDLPQGRYFESIVAGTTCGELPFFSETDRTATVQAERDCTTWLMDRDNWERLQKAEPDVAQELLRISLKLTSERMSAITSYVLITAG
;
A
#
# COMPACT_ATOMS: atom_id res chain seq x y z
N MET A 1 35.25 -3.65 55.99
CA MET A 1 36.32 -4.38 56.71
C MET A 1 36.90 -5.41 55.72
N SER A 2 38.21 -5.66 55.73
CA SER A 2 38.94 -6.78 55.07
C SER A 2 38.57 -7.20 53.61
N LEU A 3 39.44 -6.83 52.66
CA LEU A 3 39.69 -7.52 51.38
C LEU A 3 40.67 -8.72 51.57
N PRO A 4 40.77 -9.66 50.61
CA PRO A 4 41.87 -9.68 49.60
C PRO A 4 41.35 -10.00 48.16
N GLN A 5 42.07 -10.68 47.24
CA GLN A 5 43.14 -10.27 46.27
C GLN A 5 43.10 -11.26 45.06
N GLY A 6 43.75 -11.10 43.89
CA GLY A 6 44.51 -10.01 43.25
C GLY A 6 43.83 -9.52 41.95
N PHE A 7 44.43 -8.90 40.91
CA PHE A 7 45.83 -8.59 40.52
C PHE A 7 46.67 -9.74 39.91
N ALA A 8 47.47 -9.57 38.83
CA ALA A 8 47.76 -8.45 37.88
C ALA A 8 48.24 -9.05 36.51
N SER A 9 48.67 -8.37 35.43
CA SER A 9 48.94 -6.96 35.03
C SER A 9 48.67 -6.79 33.49
N PHE A 10 48.65 -5.66 32.75
CA PHE A 10 49.08 -4.24 32.83
C PHE A 10 50.41 -3.83 32.12
N ARG A 11 50.35 -3.16 30.93
CA ARG A 11 51.45 -2.33 30.35
C ARG A 11 50.93 -1.15 29.50
N ARG A 12 51.55 0.05 29.61
CA ARG A 12 51.20 1.33 28.93
C ARG A 12 52.35 2.36 29.10
N VAL A 13 52.57 3.29 28.14
CA VAL A 13 53.43 4.53 28.19
C VAL A 13 53.50 5.11 26.74
N ARG A 14 53.58 6.41 26.36
CA ARG A 14 53.69 7.78 26.98
C ARG A 14 52.85 8.77 26.11
N ALA A 15 52.17 9.80 26.64
CA ALA A 15 52.54 11.25 26.74
C ALA A 15 52.67 12.03 25.39
N ASN A 16 52.35 13.35 25.25
CA ASN A 16 52.33 14.43 26.25
C ASN A 16 51.47 15.70 25.92
N SER A 17 51.23 16.57 26.94
CA SER A 17 51.03 18.06 26.95
C SER A 17 49.82 18.82 26.32
N ASN A 18 48.82 19.11 27.17
CA ASN A 18 48.19 20.41 27.61
C ASN A 18 47.47 21.48 26.69
N PRO A 19 46.38 22.13 27.22
CA PRO A 19 45.67 23.30 26.65
C PRO A 19 45.59 24.57 27.55
N GLN A 20 45.10 25.72 27.01
CA GLN A 20 44.55 26.97 27.66
C GLN A 20 44.15 28.00 26.54
N SER A 21 43.36 29.10 26.69
CA SER A 21 42.43 29.65 27.72
C SER A 21 41.42 30.68 27.09
N CYS A 22 41.03 31.78 27.79
CA CYS A 22 40.04 32.86 27.46
C CYS A 22 40.40 34.15 28.27
N PRO A 23 39.73 35.34 28.18
CA PRO A 23 39.01 36.07 27.09
C PRO A 23 39.28 37.63 27.03
N GLN A 24 38.51 38.37 26.19
CA GLN A 24 37.94 39.75 26.39
C GLN A 24 38.66 41.10 26.02
N VAL A 25 37.81 42.05 25.53
CA VAL A 25 37.85 43.56 25.59
C VAL A 25 38.66 44.38 24.54
N ILE A 26 38.22 45.64 24.30
CA ILE A 26 38.55 46.61 23.21
C ILE A 26 39.10 47.95 23.80
N PRO A 27 39.92 48.73 23.06
CA PRO A 27 39.50 50.04 22.48
C PRO A 27 39.92 50.18 20.98
N GLY A 28 39.47 51.09 20.11
CA GLY A 28 39.09 52.52 20.27
C GLY A 28 40.33 53.42 20.03
N THR A 29 40.37 54.49 19.22
CA THR A 29 39.43 55.21 18.30
C THR A 29 40.31 55.97 17.23
N SER A 30 39.91 56.80 16.25
CA SER A 30 38.66 57.41 15.71
C SER A 30 38.94 58.05 14.30
N ASN A 31 37.93 58.72 13.70
CA ASN A 31 37.92 59.70 12.57
C ASN A 31 37.66 59.22 11.13
N SER A 32 36.99 59.97 10.23
CA SER A 32 35.81 60.90 10.33
C SER A 32 35.41 61.44 8.92
N GLN A 33 34.14 61.82 8.75
CA GLN A 33 33.53 62.65 7.68
C GLN A 33 33.16 62.05 6.29
N PRO A 34 32.18 62.68 5.55
CA PRO A 34 31.40 62.06 4.45
C PRO A 34 31.24 62.98 3.19
N HIS A 35 30.06 62.98 2.54
CA HIS A 35 29.59 63.79 1.38
C HIS A 35 30.11 63.38 -0.03
N GLU A 36 29.43 63.66 -1.16
CA GLU A 36 27.98 63.74 -1.49
C GLU A 36 27.78 63.91 -3.03
N THR A 37 26.66 63.42 -3.60
CA THR A 37 25.82 63.96 -4.73
C THR A 37 24.90 62.81 -5.23
N GLN A 38 23.56 62.84 -5.15
CA GLN A 38 22.55 63.70 -5.80
C GLN A 38 22.55 63.52 -7.34
N SER A 39 21.45 63.25 -8.05
CA SER A 39 20.01 63.63 -7.94
C SER A 39 19.10 62.52 -8.53
N THR A 40 17.80 62.27 -8.25
CA THR A 40 16.54 63.05 -8.10
C THR A 40 16.01 63.74 -9.38
N ARG A 41 14.72 63.74 -9.75
CA ARG A 41 13.51 62.92 -9.44
C ARG A 41 12.37 63.32 -10.43
N SER A 42 11.39 62.42 -10.65
CA SER A 42 9.96 62.68 -11.03
C SER A 42 9.57 63.62 -12.21
N ASN A 43 8.71 63.11 -13.10
CA ASN A 43 7.46 63.79 -13.51
C ASN A 43 6.45 62.80 -14.13
N GLY A 44 5.14 63.10 -14.04
CA GLY A 44 4.03 62.41 -14.73
C GLY A 44 3.41 63.31 -15.83
N PRO A 45 2.14 63.12 -16.27
CA PRO A 45 1.07 62.28 -15.66
C PRO A 45 0.11 61.51 -16.63
N ALA A 46 -0.80 60.74 -16.01
CA ALA A 46 -2.22 60.50 -16.38
C ALA A 46 -2.68 59.66 -17.62
N ARG A 47 -3.60 58.70 -17.34
CA ARG A 47 -4.80 58.27 -18.11
C ARG A 47 -4.58 57.45 -19.43
N ASP A 48 -5.46 56.54 -19.89
CA ASP A 48 -6.80 56.08 -19.42
C ASP A 48 -7.14 54.61 -19.84
N ILE A 49 -7.81 53.85 -18.94
CA ILE A 49 -9.07 53.05 -19.11
C ILE A 49 -9.21 51.75 -19.97
N ASN A 50 -9.69 50.66 -19.30
CA ASN A 50 -10.52 49.48 -19.70
C ASN A 50 -10.12 48.52 -20.87
N TYR A 51 -10.11 47.17 -20.72
CA TYR A 51 -11.14 46.14 -20.39
C TYR A 51 -12.09 45.75 -21.56
N GLY A 52 -12.18 44.45 -21.94
CA GLY A 52 -13.31 43.98 -22.78
C GLY A 52 -13.26 42.63 -23.56
N LEU A 53 -13.22 41.48 -22.86
CA LEU A 53 -14.13 40.31 -23.03
C LEU A 53 -14.88 40.05 -24.39
N ILE A 54 -14.82 38.82 -24.96
CA ILE A 54 -15.96 37.91 -25.34
C ILE A 54 -15.56 36.71 -26.27
N ARG A 55 -16.32 35.60 -26.15
CA ARG A 55 -16.27 34.32 -26.91
C ARG A 55 -16.75 34.41 -28.37
N GLY A 56 -16.32 33.46 -29.21
CA GLY A 56 -16.97 33.02 -30.47
C GLY A 56 -16.77 31.50 -30.70
N HIS A 57 -17.65 30.85 -31.46
CA HIS A 57 -17.70 29.37 -31.65
C HIS A 57 -18.55 29.01 -32.91
N VAL A 58 -18.67 27.71 -33.24
CA VAL A 58 -19.59 27.07 -34.24
C VAL A 58 -19.12 26.96 -35.72
N ASP A 59 -18.79 25.70 -36.07
CA ASP A 59 -19.15 24.83 -37.23
C ASP A 59 -19.20 25.32 -38.70
N ALA A 60 -18.77 24.45 -39.64
CA ALA A 60 -19.67 23.65 -40.51
C ALA A 60 -19.17 23.33 -41.96
N GLN A 61 -19.16 22.02 -42.28
CA GLN A 61 -19.54 21.39 -43.57
C GLN A 61 -18.66 21.52 -44.84
N ALA A 62 -18.90 20.59 -45.77
CA ALA A 62 -18.14 20.30 -46.99
C ALA A 62 -19.09 19.95 -48.16
N HIS A 63 -18.59 19.93 -49.41
CA HIS A 63 -19.33 19.40 -50.57
C HIS A 63 -18.40 18.77 -51.63
N ASN A 64 -18.94 17.75 -52.32
CA ASN A 64 -18.25 16.97 -53.36
C ASN A 64 -18.46 17.51 -54.78
N ALA A 65 -17.57 17.15 -55.71
CA ALA A 65 -17.79 17.11 -57.15
C ALA A 65 -17.01 15.93 -57.80
N ASN A 66 -17.46 15.43 -58.97
CA ASN A 66 -17.06 14.12 -59.50
C ASN A 66 -16.37 14.15 -60.89
N ASN A 67 -15.25 13.43 -61.02
CA ASN A 67 -14.81 12.63 -62.19
C ASN A 67 -14.59 13.31 -63.58
N PRO A 68 -13.99 12.61 -64.60
CA PRO A 68 -13.28 11.31 -64.60
C PRO A 68 -11.89 11.30 -65.32
N SER A 69 -11.19 10.14 -65.29
CA SER A 69 -10.59 9.41 -66.45
C SER A 69 -9.09 8.95 -66.39
N SER A 70 -8.91 7.65 -66.71
CA SER A 70 -7.77 6.94 -67.36
C SER A 70 -6.30 7.10 -66.90
N SER A 71 -5.88 6.17 -66.02
CA SER A 71 -4.84 5.14 -66.23
C SER A 71 -3.32 5.43 -66.37
N HIS A 72 -2.59 4.69 -65.51
CA HIS A 72 -1.28 4.02 -65.68
C HIS A 72 0.08 4.72 -65.35
N ARG A 73 0.70 4.12 -64.33
CA ARG A 73 2.10 3.65 -64.19
C ARG A 73 3.15 4.49 -63.41
N GLU A 74 3.58 3.83 -62.33
CA GLU A 74 4.91 3.77 -61.70
C GLU A 74 5.43 4.98 -60.88
N PRO A 75 5.88 4.77 -59.62
CA PRO A 75 6.32 5.83 -58.72
C PRO A 75 7.82 6.13 -58.86
N THR A 76 8.16 7.42 -58.89
CA THR A 76 9.55 7.88 -58.78
C THR A 76 10.01 8.01 -57.32
N ARG A 77 11.30 7.78 -57.08
CA ARG A 77 11.91 7.82 -55.74
C ARG A 77 11.99 9.23 -55.15
N SER A 78 11.91 9.27 -53.82
CA SER A 78 12.69 10.12 -52.89
C SER A 78 12.67 11.65 -53.05
N SER A 79 12.37 12.34 -51.94
CA SER A 79 13.26 13.40 -51.45
C SER A 79 13.35 13.36 -49.93
N LEU A 80 14.58 13.36 -49.41
CA LEU A 80 14.86 13.62 -47.99
C LEU A 80 14.79 15.13 -47.75
N HIS A 81 14.25 15.54 -46.60
CA HIS A 81 14.48 16.90 -46.10
C HIS A 81 14.61 16.90 -44.57
N MET A 82 15.80 16.53 -44.09
CA MET A 82 16.18 16.73 -42.70
C MET A 82 16.62 18.19 -42.53
N LEU A 83 15.89 18.97 -41.73
CA LEU A 83 16.24 20.34 -41.37
C LEU A 83 16.31 20.48 -39.85
N SER A 84 17.49 20.84 -39.36
CA SER A 84 17.80 20.93 -37.94
C SER A 84 17.04 22.06 -37.26
N TYR A 85 16.34 21.77 -36.16
CA TYR A 85 15.85 22.77 -35.22
C TYR A 85 16.04 22.29 -33.79
N HIS A 86 16.65 23.11 -32.94
CA HIS A 86 16.70 22.87 -31.50
C HIS A 86 15.32 23.15 -30.88
N GLY A 87 14.52 22.09 -30.72
CA GLY A 87 13.42 22.04 -29.76
C GLY A 87 13.79 21.12 -28.57
N PRO A 88 12.98 21.08 -27.49
CA PRO A 88 13.08 20.01 -26.51
C PRO A 88 12.85 18.65 -27.20
N SER A 89 13.52 17.61 -26.73
CA SER A 89 13.36 16.25 -27.25
C SER A 89 11.88 15.83 -27.19
N ALA A 90 11.38 15.29 -28.31
CA ALA A 90 10.07 14.65 -28.33
C ALA A 90 10.05 13.49 -27.31
N PRO A 91 8.90 13.21 -26.67
CA PRO A 91 8.79 12.10 -25.73
C PRO A 91 9.14 10.79 -26.43
N VAL A 92 9.84 9.91 -25.70
CA VAL A 92 10.25 8.59 -26.17
C VAL A 92 9.03 7.67 -26.09
N ASP A 93 8.26 7.64 -27.18
CA ASP A 93 6.97 6.96 -27.29
C ASP A 93 7.15 5.43 -27.40
N SER A 94 6.58 4.71 -26.42
CA SER A 94 6.62 3.25 -26.31
C SER A 94 5.83 2.53 -27.42
N ALA A 95 4.77 3.15 -27.93
CA ALA A 95 3.96 2.59 -29.01
C ALA A 95 4.73 2.70 -30.34
N HIS A 96 5.45 3.80 -30.56
CA HIS A 96 6.37 3.93 -31.70
C HIS A 96 7.47 2.86 -31.68
N TYR A 97 8.03 2.51 -30.50
CA TYR A 97 8.96 1.39 -30.42
C TYR A 97 8.29 0.05 -30.77
N SER A 98 7.12 -0.26 -30.21
CA SER A 98 6.43 -1.53 -30.47
C SER A 98 6.07 -1.71 -31.96
N LEU A 99 5.63 -0.63 -32.63
CA LEU A 99 5.40 -0.61 -34.08
C LEU A 99 6.70 -0.83 -34.87
N SER A 100 7.79 -0.16 -34.52
CA SER A 100 9.08 -0.36 -35.20
C SER A 100 9.59 -1.80 -35.10
N VAL A 101 9.32 -2.48 -33.97
CA VAL A 101 9.67 -3.90 -33.78
C VAL A 101 8.83 -4.80 -34.69
N ARG A 102 7.52 -4.53 -34.85
CA ARG A 102 6.65 -5.26 -35.81
C ARG A 102 7.14 -5.12 -37.25
N GLU A 103 7.62 -3.94 -37.63
CA GLU A 103 8.20 -3.71 -38.96
C GLU A 103 9.51 -4.46 -39.17
N GLU A 104 10.44 -4.38 -38.21
CA GLU A 104 11.70 -5.15 -38.24
C GLU A 104 11.45 -6.68 -38.25
N THR A 105 10.44 -7.17 -37.52
CA THR A 105 10.00 -8.57 -37.55
C THR A 105 9.54 -9.00 -38.96
N ALA A 106 8.78 -8.15 -39.66
CA ALA A 106 8.32 -8.42 -41.03
C ALA A 106 9.49 -8.44 -42.03
N GLU A 107 10.42 -7.49 -41.92
CA GLU A 107 11.62 -7.42 -42.78
C GLU A 107 12.55 -8.63 -42.58
N LEU A 108 12.78 -9.05 -41.34
CA LEU A 108 13.60 -10.23 -41.05
C LEU A 108 12.94 -11.53 -41.54
N ALA A 109 11.61 -11.61 -41.57
CA ALA A 109 10.87 -12.74 -42.12
C ALA A 109 10.91 -12.80 -43.66
N SER A 110 10.64 -11.69 -44.34
CA SER A 110 10.70 -11.62 -45.81
C SER A 110 12.14 -11.75 -46.34
N TYR A 111 13.14 -11.26 -45.59
CA TYR A 111 14.56 -11.52 -45.86
C TYR A 111 14.99 -12.98 -45.62
N ALA A 112 14.27 -13.73 -44.78
CA ALA A 112 14.49 -15.18 -44.64
C ALA A 112 14.10 -15.94 -45.92
N LEU A 113 13.01 -15.52 -46.56
CA LEU A 113 12.41 -16.19 -47.71
C LEU A 113 13.01 -15.78 -49.06
N SER A 114 13.24 -14.48 -49.27
CA SER A 114 13.64 -13.88 -50.55
C SER A 114 15.10 -14.17 -50.94
N ASP A 115 15.44 -14.01 -52.23
CA ASP A 115 16.83 -13.97 -52.68
C ASP A 115 17.00 -13.14 -53.97
N LYS A 116 17.97 -12.21 -53.94
CA LYS A 116 18.65 -11.42 -54.99
C LYS A 116 17.93 -10.80 -56.21
N ALA A 117 16.73 -11.21 -56.61
CA ALA A 117 16.17 -10.81 -57.92
C ALA A 117 15.63 -9.37 -58.01
N SER A 118 15.22 -8.76 -56.89
CA SER A 118 14.49 -7.48 -56.86
C SER A 118 15.21 -6.34 -56.12
N ILE A 119 16.37 -6.62 -55.50
CA ILE A 119 17.03 -5.70 -54.56
C ILE A 119 18.47 -5.42 -55.01
N GLN A 120 18.66 -4.28 -55.68
CA GLN A 120 19.98 -3.65 -55.88
C GLN A 120 20.25 -2.48 -54.91
N SER A 121 19.45 -2.32 -53.84
CA SER A 121 19.58 -1.14 -52.96
C SER A 121 19.20 -1.32 -51.48
N SER A 122 19.25 -2.53 -50.93
CA SER A 122 19.22 -2.72 -49.47
C SER A 122 20.05 -3.93 -49.04
N SER A 123 21.20 -3.65 -48.43
CA SER A 123 21.78 -4.52 -47.41
C SER A 123 20.79 -4.71 -46.24
N PRO A 124 20.97 -5.71 -45.36
CA PRO A 124 20.16 -5.81 -44.14
C PRO A 124 20.21 -4.50 -43.34
N PRO A 125 19.11 -4.07 -42.71
CA PRO A 125 18.97 -2.74 -42.13
C PRO A 125 19.97 -2.52 -40.98
N ARG A 126 21.12 -1.93 -41.31
CA ARG A 126 22.05 -1.37 -40.33
C ARG A 126 21.38 -0.13 -39.75
N ARG A 127 20.77 -0.26 -38.57
CA ARG A 127 20.68 0.88 -37.66
C ARG A 127 22.12 1.39 -37.45
N THR A 128 22.39 2.63 -37.82
CA THR A 128 23.54 3.37 -37.31
C THR A 128 23.29 3.68 -35.84
N SER A 129 23.47 2.67 -34.98
CA SER A 129 23.74 2.91 -33.57
C SER A 129 24.96 3.82 -33.48
N VAL A 130 24.94 4.79 -32.56
CA VAL A 130 25.97 5.83 -32.47
C VAL A 130 27.22 5.27 -31.77
N GLN A 131 27.89 4.33 -32.43
CA GLN A 131 29.17 3.76 -32.00
C GLN A 131 30.36 4.67 -32.40
N THR A 132 30.10 5.72 -33.18
CA THR A 132 31.04 6.77 -33.61
C THR A 132 31.36 7.79 -32.50
N HIS A 133 31.56 7.34 -31.26
CA HIS A 133 31.93 8.22 -30.14
C HIS A 133 33.07 7.70 -29.25
N LEU A 134 33.68 6.56 -29.60
CA LEU A 134 34.85 6.00 -28.92
C LEU A 134 36.13 6.10 -29.79
N GLU A 135 35.99 6.13 -31.13
CA GLU A 135 37.10 6.32 -32.07
C GLU A 135 37.54 7.79 -32.18
N SER A 136 36.65 8.74 -31.90
CA SER A 136 36.92 10.19 -31.95
C SER A 136 37.81 10.71 -30.82
N PHE A 137 38.26 9.86 -29.90
CA PHE A 137 39.12 10.22 -28.77
C PHE A 137 40.60 9.86 -28.96
N PHE A 138 40.97 9.18 -30.05
CA PHE A 138 42.32 8.66 -30.27
C PHE A 138 43.00 9.12 -31.58
N ALA A 139 42.41 10.06 -32.32
CA ALA A 139 42.98 10.58 -33.57
C ALA A 139 42.82 12.11 -33.70
N GLY A 140 43.85 12.87 -33.30
CA GLY A 140 43.95 14.31 -33.55
C GLY A 140 44.82 15.04 -32.53
N GLY A 141 45.99 15.54 -32.95
CA GLY A 141 46.87 16.33 -32.09
C GLY A 141 48.36 16.05 -32.26
N SER A 142 48.89 16.22 -33.47
CA SER A 142 50.35 16.30 -33.69
C SER A 142 50.87 17.71 -33.36
N ASP A 143 52.05 17.74 -32.73
CA ASP A 143 53.02 18.85 -32.69
C ASP A 143 52.57 20.21 -32.10
N ASN A 144 53.09 20.56 -30.91
CA ASN A 144 54.37 21.29 -30.92
C ASN A 144 55.15 21.23 -29.58
N GLU A 145 56.43 21.64 -29.65
CA GLU A 145 57.52 21.45 -28.69
C GLU A 145 57.40 22.20 -27.34
N SER A 146 57.96 21.62 -26.26
CA SER A 146 59.18 22.17 -25.60
C SER A 146 59.76 21.33 -24.43
N SER A 147 60.98 20.79 -24.64
CA SER A 147 62.10 20.62 -23.69
C SER A 147 61.99 19.85 -22.34
N THR A 148 62.96 18.92 -22.16
CA THR A 148 63.67 18.50 -20.90
C THR A 148 62.92 17.67 -19.82
N THR A 149 63.51 16.67 -19.14
CA THR A 149 64.92 16.14 -19.09
C THR A 149 64.98 14.67 -18.60
N PHE A 150 65.88 13.85 -19.20
CA PHE A 150 66.60 12.63 -18.69
C PHE A 150 65.88 11.50 -17.88
N GLY A 151 66.22 10.21 -18.16
CA GLY A 151 65.97 9.12 -17.18
C GLY A 151 65.95 7.62 -17.56
N GLU A 152 66.84 7.10 -18.42
CA GLU A 152 67.33 5.68 -18.51
C GLU A 152 66.41 4.42 -18.51
N GLY A 153 66.75 3.43 -19.39
CA GLY A 153 66.53 1.97 -19.20
C GLY A 153 65.15 1.36 -19.55
N LEU A 154 64.85 0.62 -20.62
CA LEU A 154 65.49 -0.43 -21.48
C LEU A 154 65.04 -1.89 -21.21
N HIS A 155 64.30 -2.44 -22.19
CA HIS A 155 64.14 -3.84 -22.63
C HIS A 155 63.33 -4.92 -21.87
N HIS A 156 62.47 -5.60 -22.66
CA HIS A 156 62.32 -7.06 -22.91
C HIS A 156 62.98 -8.07 -21.93
N ASP A 157 62.43 -9.29 -21.73
CA ASP A 157 62.26 -10.29 -22.80
C ASP A 157 61.20 -11.40 -22.56
N THR A 158 61.26 -12.50 -23.33
CA THR A 158 60.13 -13.34 -23.75
C THR A 158 60.30 -14.85 -23.45
N ILE A 159 59.19 -15.53 -23.09
CA ILE A 159 58.96 -17.00 -23.12
C ILE A 159 59.89 -17.92 -22.29
N ARG A 160 59.29 -18.76 -21.40
CA ARG A 160 59.59 -20.20 -21.37
C ARG A 160 58.45 -21.06 -20.79
N GLU A 161 58.31 -22.25 -21.35
CA GLU A 161 57.41 -23.35 -20.94
C GLU A 161 58.25 -24.53 -20.36
N VAL A 162 57.63 -25.51 -19.68
CA VAL A 162 57.96 -26.98 -19.65
C VAL A 162 57.51 -27.71 -18.35
N SER A 163 56.60 -28.68 -18.54
CA SER A 163 56.39 -30.00 -17.87
C SER A 163 56.11 -30.23 -16.37
N GLU A 164 55.29 -31.28 -16.15
CA GLU A 164 55.09 -32.07 -14.92
C GLU A 164 56.33 -32.96 -14.57
N PRO A 165 56.39 -33.66 -13.41
CA PRO A 165 55.72 -34.98 -13.27
C PRO A 165 55.30 -35.42 -11.83
N GLY A 166 54.53 -36.52 -11.73
CA GLY A 166 54.68 -37.50 -10.64
C GLY A 166 53.42 -37.98 -9.89
N SER A 167 53.01 -39.23 -10.12
CA SER A 167 52.17 -40.03 -9.19
C SER A 167 53.02 -41.06 -8.44
N PRO A 168 52.51 -41.66 -7.36
CA PRO A 168 52.31 -43.12 -7.42
C PRO A 168 50.98 -43.63 -6.82
N GLU A 169 50.78 -44.94 -6.98
CA GLU A 169 49.60 -45.76 -6.63
C GLU A 169 49.44 -45.95 -5.08
N ASN A 170 48.45 -46.65 -4.49
CA ASN A 170 47.69 -47.84 -4.93
C ASN A 170 46.45 -48.11 -4.02
N GLY A 171 45.51 -48.98 -4.43
CA GLY A 171 44.68 -49.76 -3.47
C GLY A 171 43.13 -49.79 -3.59
N HIS A 172 42.61 -50.88 -4.19
CA HIS A 172 41.31 -51.54 -3.93
C HIS A 172 39.96 -50.94 -4.42
N SER A 173 39.01 -51.88 -4.61
CA SER A 173 37.64 -51.77 -5.16
C SER A 173 36.90 -53.10 -4.86
N PRO A 174 35.64 -53.37 -5.30
CA PRO A 174 34.40 -52.56 -5.44
C PRO A 174 33.34 -53.13 -4.41
N PRO A 175 31.98 -53.15 -4.57
CA PRO A 175 31.08 -52.61 -5.61
C PRO A 175 29.74 -51.95 -5.14
N SER A 176 29.01 -51.44 -6.16
CA SER A 176 27.54 -51.33 -6.28
C SER A 176 26.76 -50.21 -5.55
N GLY A 177 25.72 -49.71 -6.24
CA GLY A 177 24.47 -49.25 -5.62
C GLY A 177 24.19 -47.75 -5.51
N HIS A 178 23.21 -47.28 -6.29
CA HIS A 178 22.36 -46.08 -6.08
C HIS A 178 23.05 -44.68 -6.16
N SER A 179 22.56 -43.67 -6.90
CA SER A 179 21.20 -43.18 -7.23
C SER A 179 20.55 -42.26 -6.17
N GLY A 180 21.16 -41.10 -5.90
CA GLY A 180 20.58 -40.03 -5.09
C GLY A 180 19.57 -39.19 -5.89
N THR A 181 18.28 -39.48 -5.76
CA THR A 181 17.20 -38.75 -6.46
C THR A 181 16.62 -37.60 -5.63
N SER A 182 16.16 -36.55 -6.31
CA SER A 182 15.56 -35.34 -5.72
C SER A 182 14.41 -35.64 -4.74
N ALA A 183 14.31 -34.83 -3.68
CA ALA A 183 13.33 -34.96 -2.60
C ALA A 183 11.86 -35.02 -3.08
N LEU A 184 11.55 -34.43 -4.25
CA LEU A 184 10.23 -34.49 -4.90
C LEU A 184 9.78 -35.95 -5.17
N SER A 185 10.71 -36.84 -5.48
CA SER A 185 10.45 -38.28 -5.73
C SER A 185 9.99 -39.02 -4.46
N ASN A 186 10.47 -38.61 -3.28
CA ASN A 186 10.06 -39.20 -2.00
C ASN A 186 8.67 -38.74 -1.54
N MET A 187 8.19 -37.58 -2.00
CA MET A 187 6.87 -37.08 -1.64
C MET A 187 5.75 -37.84 -2.40
N ILE A 188 6.00 -38.22 -3.65
CA ILE A 188 5.05 -38.99 -4.48
C ILE A 188 4.92 -40.45 -4.00
N ARG A 189 5.93 -41.01 -3.32
CA ARG A 189 5.94 -42.41 -2.84
C ARG A 189 5.17 -42.68 -1.53
N ARG A 190 4.45 -41.70 -0.95
CA ARG A 190 3.69 -41.89 0.30
C ARG A 190 2.20 -41.59 0.14
N SER A 191 1.48 -42.46 -0.56
CA SER A 191 0.00 -42.54 -0.58
C SER A 191 -0.45 -43.95 -0.97
N PRO A 192 -0.86 -44.81 -0.01
CA PRO A 192 -1.31 -46.17 -0.30
C PRO A 192 -2.81 -46.23 -0.68
N PRO A 193 -3.21 -46.97 -1.73
CA PRO A 193 -4.61 -47.19 -2.09
C PRO A 193 -5.15 -48.54 -1.57
N SER A 194 -6.47 -48.65 -1.35
CA SER A 194 -7.32 -49.84 -1.59
C SER A 194 -8.73 -49.69 -0.99
N THR A 195 -9.66 -50.56 -1.38
CA THR A 195 -11.09 -50.58 -1.01
C THR A 195 -11.58 -52.01 -0.71
N SER A 196 -12.83 -52.16 -0.25
CA SER A 196 -13.66 -53.41 -0.13
C SER A 196 -13.83 -53.96 1.32
N PRO A 197 -14.78 -54.91 1.62
CA PRO A 197 -15.89 -54.64 2.57
C PRO A 197 -16.09 -55.78 3.64
N PRO A 198 -17.32 -56.25 4.00
CA PRO A 198 -18.27 -55.69 4.99
C PRO A 198 -18.65 -56.66 6.17
N ASN A 199 -19.45 -56.18 7.14
CA ASN A 199 -20.49 -56.91 7.94
C ASN A 199 -21.31 -55.90 8.78
N GLU A 200 -22.66 -55.94 8.82
CA GLU A 200 -23.57 -56.71 9.72
C GLU A 200 -23.45 -56.39 11.22
N ALA A 201 -24.52 -56.13 12.01
CA ALA A 201 -25.98 -56.00 11.78
C ALA A 201 -26.54 -54.87 12.71
N VAL A 202 -27.79 -54.38 12.73
CA VAL A 202 -29.18 -54.85 12.45
C VAL A 202 -30.00 -53.59 12.03
N GLY A 203 -31.15 -53.59 11.32
CA GLY A 203 -32.04 -54.59 10.71
C GLY A 203 -33.44 -53.98 10.44
N THR A 204 -34.46 -54.80 10.13
CA THR A 204 -35.89 -54.45 9.83
C THR A 204 -36.14 -53.35 8.76
N ARG A 205 -36.46 -53.71 7.50
CA ARG A 205 -37.82 -54.03 6.95
C ARG A 205 -38.67 -52.78 6.63
N ASP A 206 -39.32 -52.62 5.46
CA ASP A 206 -39.59 -53.57 4.34
C ASP A 206 -39.53 -52.91 2.92
N ARG A 207 -39.78 -53.71 1.87
CA ARG A 207 -39.70 -53.38 0.41
C ARG A 207 -41.08 -52.93 -0.18
N PRO A 208 -41.38 -52.85 -1.52
CA PRO A 208 -40.55 -52.99 -2.75
C PRO A 208 -40.83 -52.06 -3.97
N TRP A 209 -39.81 -51.95 -4.87
CA TRP A 209 -39.86 -51.88 -6.37
C TRP A 209 -40.69 -50.75 -7.09
N SER A 210 -40.49 -50.40 -8.38
CA SER A 210 -39.71 -50.95 -9.53
C SER A 210 -39.27 -49.84 -10.54
N ASN A 211 -38.40 -50.19 -11.51
CA ASN A 211 -38.22 -49.73 -12.94
C ASN A 211 -38.77 -48.35 -13.39
N GLY A 212 -38.16 -47.58 -14.33
CA GLY A 212 -37.07 -47.82 -15.28
C GLY A 212 -37.42 -47.30 -16.70
N TYR A 213 -36.47 -46.64 -17.40
CA TYR A 213 -36.53 -46.09 -18.79
C TYR A 213 -37.46 -44.89 -19.12
N GLY A 214 -37.03 -44.04 -20.07
CA GLY A 214 -37.94 -43.53 -21.12
C GLY A 214 -38.08 -42.01 -21.41
N HIS A 215 -37.09 -41.39 -22.09
CA HIS A 215 -37.21 -40.28 -23.07
C HIS A 215 -37.91 -38.91 -22.74
N ARG A 216 -37.54 -37.90 -23.55
CA ARG A 216 -38.11 -36.53 -23.62
C ARG A 216 -39.44 -36.49 -24.39
N VAL A 217 -40.33 -35.54 -24.06
CA VAL A 217 -40.83 -34.41 -24.90
C VAL A 217 -41.94 -33.63 -24.16
N GLU A 218 -42.19 -32.37 -24.56
CA GLU A 218 -43.20 -31.40 -24.03
C GLU A 218 -44.65 -31.72 -24.53
N PRO A 219 -45.74 -30.94 -24.26
CA PRO A 219 -45.89 -29.69 -23.50
C PRO A 219 -47.13 -29.57 -22.55
N ASP A 220 -47.20 -28.42 -21.85
CA ASP A 220 -48.33 -27.64 -21.28
C ASP A 220 -49.74 -28.27 -21.00
N GLN A 221 -50.13 -28.26 -19.71
CA GLN A 221 -51.49 -28.04 -19.13
C GLN A 221 -51.37 -28.04 -17.58
N THR A 222 -52.22 -27.43 -16.73
CA THR A 222 -53.70 -27.30 -16.74
C THR A 222 -54.21 -26.10 -15.89
N ARG A 223 -55.50 -25.73 -16.02
CA ARG A 223 -56.23 -24.65 -15.29
C ARG A 223 -57.23 -25.19 -14.23
N LEU A 224 -58.03 -24.26 -13.64
CA LEU A 224 -59.42 -24.38 -13.08
C LEU A 224 -59.53 -24.52 -11.54
N ILE A 225 -60.35 -23.76 -10.79
CA ILE A 225 -61.08 -22.49 -11.07
C ILE A 225 -60.67 -21.40 -10.02
N ILE A 226 -61.45 -20.67 -9.18
CA ILE A 226 -62.89 -20.51 -8.82
C ILE A 226 -63.26 -18.99 -8.83
N THR A 227 -64.56 -18.67 -8.86
CA THR A 227 -65.23 -17.35 -8.85
C THR A 227 -65.08 -16.56 -7.52
N SER A 228 -65.42 -15.28 -7.36
CA SER A 228 -66.40 -14.37 -8.03
C SER A 228 -65.95 -12.90 -7.87
N ASP A 229 -65.97 -12.04 -8.90
CA ASP A 229 -67.08 -11.23 -9.47
C ASP A 229 -67.35 -9.91 -8.71
N GLY A 230 -67.59 -8.80 -9.44
CA GLY A 230 -67.76 -7.45 -8.84
C GLY A 230 -67.27 -6.22 -9.64
N LYS A 231 -67.58 -6.12 -10.93
CA LYS A 231 -67.68 -4.89 -11.79
C LYS A 231 -66.88 -3.61 -11.39
N VAL A 232 -65.86 -3.21 -12.16
CA VAL A 232 -65.92 -2.34 -13.38
C VAL A 232 -66.09 -0.83 -13.09
N GLU A 233 -65.05 -0.02 -13.36
CA GLU A 233 -65.06 1.05 -14.38
C GLU A 233 -63.67 1.74 -14.57
N ASN A 234 -63.16 1.67 -15.81
CA ASN A 234 -62.55 2.71 -16.65
C ASN A 234 -61.35 3.60 -16.22
N GLU A 235 -60.65 4.05 -17.27
CA GLU A 235 -59.43 4.85 -17.27
C GLU A 235 -59.62 6.30 -16.79
N ARG A 236 -58.57 6.88 -16.17
CA ARG A 236 -57.83 8.04 -16.72
C ARG A 236 -56.62 8.40 -15.86
N THR A 237 -55.47 8.60 -16.50
CA THR A 237 -54.37 9.39 -15.93
C THR A 237 -54.75 10.88 -15.95
N PRO A 238 -54.38 11.64 -14.91
CA PRO A 238 -53.21 12.51 -15.12
C PRO A 238 -52.30 12.70 -13.89
N LEU A 239 -50.99 12.76 -14.18
CA LEU A 239 -49.98 13.67 -13.64
C LEU A 239 -49.87 13.93 -12.11
N LEU A 240 -48.67 13.59 -11.59
CA LEU A 240 -47.93 14.30 -10.51
C LEU A 240 -48.45 14.27 -9.05
N ALA A 241 -48.09 13.22 -8.30
CA ALA A 241 -47.48 13.36 -6.96
C ALA A 241 -46.76 12.07 -6.53
N LYS A 242 -45.41 12.08 -6.44
CA LYS A 242 -44.62 10.90 -6.03
C LYS A 242 -44.33 10.88 -4.52
N THR A 243 -45.36 10.62 -3.71
CA THR A 243 -45.20 10.48 -2.25
C THR A 243 -44.57 9.14 -1.90
N ARG A 244 -43.31 9.16 -1.43
CA ARG A 244 -42.63 7.96 -0.90
C ARG A 244 -43.14 7.62 0.50
N SER A 245 -43.96 6.58 0.64
CA SER A 245 -43.94 5.75 1.85
C SER A 245 -42.62 4.96 1.89
N ARG A 246 -42.12 4.65 3.09
CA ARG A 246 -40.86 3.93 3.30
C ARG A 246 -40.88 3.17 4.61
N GLU A 247 -41.47 1.98 4.59
CA GLU A 247 -41.41 1.04 5.71
C GLU A 247 -40.17 0.12 5.56
N PRO A 248 -39.44 -0.18 6.66
CA PRO A 248 -38.24 -1.02 6.60
C PRO A 248 -38.56 -2.47 6.96
N HIS A 249 -38.52 -3.37 5.97
CA HIS A 249 -38.43 -4.82 6.24
C HIS A 249 -37.00 -5.32 6.14
N THR A 250 -36.63 -6.21 7.05
CA THR A 250 -35.28 -6.74 7.23
C THR A 250 -35.15 -8.15 6.68
N HIS A 251 -34.37 -8.33 5.62
CA HIS A 251 -33.77 -9.62 5.25
C HIS A 251 -32.31 -9.39 4.82
N PRO A 252 -31.37 -10.30 5.17
CA PRO A 252 -29.99 -10.22 4.71
C PRO A 252 -29.79 -11.00 3.41
N ASP A 253 -29.53 -10.31 2.30
CA ASP A 253 -29.23 -10.93 1.02
C ASP A 253 -27.77 -11.39 0.93
N TRP A 254 -27.55 -12.69 0.70
CA TRP A 254 -26.23 -13.28 0.42
C TRP A 254 -26.26 -14.41 -0.62
N ILE A 255 -27.34 -14.50 -1.42
CA ILE A 255 -27.60 -15.60 -2.38
C ILE A 255 -28.00 -15.06 -3.78
N ARG A 256 -27.62 -13.82 -4.12
CA ARG A 256 -27.61 -13.32 -5.51
C ARG A 256 -26.33 -12.55 -5.79
N GLY A 257 -25.52 -13.07 -6.71
CA GLY A 257 -24.26 -12.47 -7.15
C GLY A 257 -24.46 -11.54 -8.33
N GLU A 258 -25.05 -10.37 -8.10
CA GLU A 258 -25.10 -9.26 -9.07
C GLU A 258 -24.32 -8.08 -8.47
N GLN A 259 -23.01 -8.03 -8.74
CA GLN A 259 -22.19 -6.85 -8.44
C GLN A 259 -22.39 -5.81 -9.56
N ASP A 260 -23.32 -4.88 -9.32
CA ASP A 260 -23.61 -3.76 -10.21
C ASP A 260 -22.40 -2.80 -10.28
N LEU A 261 -21.60 -2.97 -11.33
CA LEU A 261 -20.24 -2.40 -11.44
C LEU A 261 -20.18 -0.95 -11.94
N GLU A 262 -21.30 -0.38 -12.41
CA GLU A 262 -21.36 0.98 -12.96
C GLU A 262 -22.04 2.02 -12.04
N GLN A 263 -21.72 2.02 -10.74
CA GLN A 263 -22.11 3.13 -9.88
C GLN A 263 -21.08 4.27 -9.92
N GLN A 264 -21.08 5.03 -11.02
CA GLN A 264 -20.36 6.31 -11.12
C GLN A 264 -20.94 7.32 -10.11
N ASP A 265 -20.35 7.37 -8.92
CA ASP A 265 -20.76 8.26 -7.83
C ASP A 265 -20.42 9.72 -8.17
N LEU A 266 -21.32 10.37 -8.92
CA LEU A 266 -21.22 11.77 -9.35
C LEU A 266 -21.01 12.67 -8.14
N ARG A 267 -19.74 13.02 -7.87
CA ARG A 267 -19.25 13.85 -6.75
C ARG A 267 -19.89 15.24 -6.76
N ARG A 268 -21.14 15.32 -6.30
CA ARG A 268 -21.93 16.56 -6.23
C ARG A 268 -21.33 17.46 -5.16
N ARG A 269 -20.44 18.37 -5.61
CA ARG A 269 -19.71 19.37 -4.81
C ARG A 269 -20.64 19.99 -3.77
N ARG A 270 -20.54 19.55 -2.50
CA ARG A 270 -21.45 19.96 -1.43
C ARG A 270 -21.25 21.44 -1.12
N SER A 271 -22.14 22.27 -1.69
CA SER A 271 -22.42 23.60 -1.13
C SER A 271 -22.74 23.43 0.35
N TRP A 272 -22.17 24.29 1.20
CA TRP A 272 -22.46 24.28 2.62
C TRP A 272 -23.96 24.57 2.82
N PRO A 273 -24.68 23.80 3.67
CA PRO A 273 -26.00 24.22 4.11
C PRO A 273 -25.85 25.55 4.85
N LYS A 274 -26.68 26.55 4.52
CA LYS A 274 -26.60 27.83 5.23
C LYS A 274 -27.04 27.59 6.67
N ILE A 275 -26.34 28.17 7.64
CA ILE A 275 -26.57 27.94 9.08
C ILE A 275 -28.06 28.16 9.46
N ARG A 276 -28.72 29.11 8.79
CA ARG A 276 -30.16 29.40 8.86
C ARG A 276 -31.07 28.19 8.61
N ASP A 277 -30.70 27.28 7.71
CA ASP A 277 -31.51 26.12 7.32
C ASP A 277 -31.46 25.02 8.39
N ALA A 278 -30.28 24.81 9.00
CA ALA A 278 -30.13 23.96 10.18
C ALA A 278 -30.93 24.50 11.36
N ILE A 279 -30.82 25.81 11.65
CA ILE A 279 -31.62 26.48 12.70
C ILE A 279 -33.13 26.31 12.44
N ALA A 280 -33.59 26.45 11.20
CA ALA A 280 -35.00 26.24 10.85
C ALA A 280 -35.43 24.78 11.09
N GLN A 281 -34.62 23.80 10.72
CA GLN A 281 -34.92 22.37 10.91
C GLN A 281 -34.94 21.97 12.40
N HIS A 282 -34.05 22.54 13.21
CA HIS A 282 -34.08 22.39 14.67
C HIS A 282 -35.29 23.11 15.31
N LYS A 283 -35.65 24.31 14.84
CA LYS A 283 -36.84 25.04 15.33
C LYS A 283 -38.14 24.29 15.03
N ALA A 284 -38.25 23.66 13.85
CA ALA A 284 -39.39 22.81 13.50
C ALA A 284 -39.50 21.57 14.39
N ARG A 285 -38.39 20.88 14.67
CA ARG A 285 -38.35 19.76 15.62
C ARG A 285 -38.70 20.20 17.05
N GLY A 286 -38.17 21.33 17.50
CA GLY A 286 -38.50 21.92 18.81
C GLY A 286 -39.99 22.24 18.95
N LEU A 287 -40.61 22.81 17.91
CA LEU A 287 -42.05 23.04 17.89
C LEU A 287 -42.87 21.74 17.98
N GLY A 288 -42.45 20.69 17.27
CA GLY A 288 -43.10 19.37 17.33
C GLY A 288 -43.01 18.72 18.71
N ILE A 289 -41.83 18.76 19.33
CA ILE A 289 -41.62 18.27 20.71
C ILE A 289 -42.49 19.07 21.68
N ALA A 290 -42.43 20.40 21.65
CA ALA A 290 -43.24 21.26 22.51
C ALA A 290 -44.75 20.97 22.34
N ARG A 291 -45.24 20.84 21.10
CA ARG A 291 -46.66 20.55 20.82
C ARG A 291 -47.10 19.18 21.35
N THR A 292 -46.19 18.22 21.48
CA THR A 292 -46.43 16.88 22.05
C THR A 292 -46.35 16.88 23.58
N VAL A 293 -45.44 17.67 24.16
CA VAL A 293 -45.32 17.87 25.61
C VAL A 293 -46.52 18.65 26.17
N PHE A 294 -47.02 19.66 25.46
CA PHE A 294 -48.19 20.44 25.87
C PHE A 294 -49.55 19.82 25.47
N SER A 295 -49.59 18.59 24.95
CA SER A 295 -50.84 17.89 24.59
C SER A 295 -51.08 16.62 25.45
N PRO A 296 -51.60 16.75 26.69
CA PRO A 296 -51.74 15.61 27.62
C PRO A 296 -52.73 14.52 27.18
N LYS A 297 -53.43 14.68 26.05
CA LYS A 297 -54.30 13.65 25.45
C LYS A 297 -53.57 12.67 24.51
N SER A 298 -52.32 12.95 24.08
CA SER A 298 -51.52 12.03 23.25
C SER A 298 -50.55 11.17 24.07
N TRP A 299 -50.74 11.10 25.38
CA TRP A 299 -49.82 10.51 26.34
C TRP A 299 -50.21 9.05 26.64
N ASP A 300 -49.56 8.09 25.97
CA ASP A 300 -49.74 6.67 26.28
C ASP A 300 -49.12 6.35 27.65
N LYS A 301 -50.00 6.00 28.60
CA LYS A 301 -49.64 5.68 29.98
C LYS A 301 -48.68 4.48 30.08
N LYS A 302 -48.72 3.53 29.15
CA LYS A 302 -47.78 2.39 29.12
C LYS A 302 -46.39 2.83 28.69
N ALA A 303 -46.29 3.65 27.64
CA ALA A 303 -45.02 4.21 27.18
C ALA A 303 -44.40 5.13 28.26
N ILE A 304 -45.20 5.94 28.95
CA ILE A 304 -44.74 6.77 30.07
C ILE A 304 -44.28 5.93 31.26
N TRP A 305 -44.97 4.86 31.62
CA TRP A 305 -44.51 3.95 32.67
C TRP A 305 -43.18 3.27 32.31
N GLN A 306 -43.07 2.75 31.08
CA GLN A 306 -41.88 2.02 30.62
C GLN A 306 -40.67 2.95 30.43
N HIS A 307 -40.81 4.09 29.75
CA HIS A 307 -39.69 4.99 29.46
C HIS A 307 -39.44 6.06 30.54
N GLY A 308 -40.46 6.43 31.31
CA GLY A 308 -40.37 7.48 32.35
C GLY A 308 -40.13 6.96 33.77
N ILE A 309 -40.38 5.68 34.05
CA ILE A 309 -40.15 5.07 35.38
C ILE A 309 -39.27 3.82 35.28
N VAL A 310 -39.69 2.80 34.54
CA VAL A 310 -38.98 1.50 34.50
C VAL A 310 -37.57 1.63 33.90
N ALA A 311 -37.41 2.36 32.79
CA ALA A 311 -36.09 2.57 32.19
C ALA A 311 -35.13 3.38 33.10
N PRO A 312 -35.50 4.56 33.64
CA PRO A 312 -34.68 5.27 34.64
C PRO A 312 -34.26 4.41 35.82
N VAL A 313 -35.18 3.68 36.46
CA VAL A 313 -34.88 2.77 37.58
C VAL A 313 -33.92 1.66 37.13
N GLY A 314 -34.07 1.16 35.90
CA GLY A 314 -33.17 0.18 35.31
C GLY A 314 -31.72 0.66 35.13
N TYR A 315 -31.52 1.96 34.88
CA TYR A 315 -30.20 2.60 34.74
C TYR A 315 -29.61 3.12 36.06
N LEU A 316 -30.42 3.27 37.10
CA LEU A 316 -30.06 3.93 38.36
C LEU A 316 -28.79 3.37 39.03
N PRO A 317 -28.49 2.04 39.04
CA PRO A 317 -27.22 1.53 39.58
C PRO A 317 -25.98 1.96 38.77
N ALA A 318 -26.08 2.04 37.44
CA ALA A 318 -25.00 2.54 36.60
C ALA A 318 -24.80 4.05 36.77
N VAL A 319 -25.90 4.80 36.93
CA VAL A 319 -25.89 6.25 37.20
C VAL A 319 -25.24 6.58 38.54
N ILE A 320 -25.55 5.83 39.62
CA ILE A 320 -24.87 5.98 40.91
C ILE A 320 -23.38 5.66 40.78
N LEU A 321 -23.01 4.56 40.11
CA LEU A 321 -21.61 4.20 39.93
C LEU A 321 -20.84 5.26 39.13
N GLY A 322 -21.40 5.76 38.02
CA GLY A 322 -20.80 6.85 37.25
C GLY A 322 -20.67 8.15 38.04
N ALA A 323 -21.64 8.46 38.90
CA ALA A 323 -21.55 9.65 39.75
C ALA A 323 -20.49 9.47 40.85
N LEU A 324 -20.31 8.26 41.37
CA LEU A 324 -19.22 7.93 42.30
C LEU A 324 -17.84 8.09 41.64
N LEU A 325 -17.69 7.71 40.36
CA LEU A 325 -16.48 7.99 39.58
C LEU A 325 -16.24 9.50 39.49
N ASN A 326 -17.27 10.28 39.12
CA ASN A 326 -17.14 11.74 39.04
C ASN A 326 -16.74 12.37 40.39
N VAL A 327 -17.19 11.83 41.53
CA VAL A 327 -16.76 12.29 42.86
C VAL A 327 -15.31 11.92 43.16
N LEU A 328 -14.88 10.71 42.77
CA LEU A 328 -13.49 10.26 42.90
C LEU A 328 -12.54 11.10 42.06
N ASP A 329 -12.83 11.29 40.78
CA ASP A 329 -12.01 12.10 39.87
C ASP A 329 -11.94 13.57 40.36
N ALA A 330 -13.05 14.12 40.87
CA ALA A 330 -13.08 15.45 41.49
C ALA A 330 -12.22 15.54 42.77
N LEU A 331 -12.21 14.47 43.57
CA LEU A 331 -11.41 14.34 44.78
C LEU A 331 -9.91 14.28 44.48
N SER A 332 -9.53 13.42 43.54
CA SER A 332 -8.13 13.15 43.22
C SER A 332 -7.51 14.25 42.37
N TYR A 333 -8.23 14.78 41.38
CA TYR A 333 -7.67 15.68 40.36
C TYR A 333 -8.26 17.09 40.48
N GLY A 334 -9.57 17.21 40.72
CA GLY A 334 -10.22 18.51 40.96
C GLY A 334 -9.67 19.28 42.17
N MET A 335 -9.29 18.60 43.27
CA MET A 335 -8.61 19.24 44.40
C MET A 335 -7.23 19.81 44.04
N ILE A 336 -6.42 19.03 43.32
CA ILE A 336 -5.04 19.40 42.95
C ILE A 336 -4.96 20.26 41.69
N LEU A 337 -6.08 20.67 41.11
CA LEU A 337 -6.13 21.51 39.90
C LEU A 337 -5.30 22.79 40.05
N PHE A 338 -5.34 23.39 41.23
CA PHE A 338 -4.47 24.48 41.64
C PHE A 338 -3.28 23.93 42.45
N PRO A 339 -2.08 24.54 42.36
CA PRO A 339 -0.91 24.08 43.13
C PRO A 339 -1.07 24.46 44.61
N LEU A 340 -1.82 23.67 45.39
CA LEU A 340 -2.19 23.94 46.78
C LEU A 340 -0.99 24.15 47.74
N GLY A 341 0.20 23.65 47.38
CA GLY A 341 1.44 23.90 48.12
C GLY A 341 1.95 25.35 48.03
N GLN A 342 1.32 26.21 47.23
CA GLN A 342 1.57 27.65 47.20
C GLN A 342 0.56 28.39 48.09
N PRO A 343 1.00 29.35 48.93
CA PRO A 343 0.11 30.04 49.89
C PRO A 343 -1.00 30.87 49.21
N ILE A 344 -0.82 31.25 47.95
CA ILE A 344 -1.84 31.92 47.12
C ILE A 344 -3.00 30.95 46.78
N PHE A 345 -2.72 29.65 46.67
CA PHE A 345 -3.64 28.64 46.14
C PHE A 345 -4.16 27.64 47.18
N GLU A 346 -3.59 27.58 48.38
CA GLU A 346 -3.95 26.71 49.52
C GLU A 346 -5.46 26.47 49.69
N LYS A 347 -6.27 27.53 49.55
CA LYS A 347 -7.72 27.53 49.82
C LYS A 347 -8.60 27.25 48.59
N LEU A 348 -8.03 27.02 47.42
CA LEU A 348 -8.79 26.90 46.16
C LEU A 348 -9.21 25.47 45.78
N GLY A 349 -8.90 24.45 46.59
CA GLY A 349 -9.30 23.05 46.29
C GLY A 349 -10.81 22.86 46.11
N SER A 350 -11.65 23.58 46.87
CA SER A 350 -13.12 23.59 46.70
C SER A 350 -13.58 24.25 45.40
N ALA A 351 -12.86 25.29 44.94
CA ALA A 351 -13.08 25.90 43.64
C ALA A 351 -12.68 24.94 42.50
N GLY A 352 -11.58 24.21 42.65
CA GLY A 352 -11.12 23.20 41.68
C GLY A 352 -12.10 22.04 41.52
N ILE A 353 -12.61 21.47 42.62
CA ILE A 353 -13.73 20.50 42.62
C ILE A 353 -14.94 21.05 41.84
N SER A 354 -15.29 22.32 42.09
CA SER A 354 -16.48 22.95 41.47
C SER A 354 -16.29 23.17 39.96
N MET A 355 -15.11 23.63 39.53
CA MET A 355 -14.76 23.73 38.11
C MET A 355 -14.79 22.36 37.43
N PHE A 356 -14.19 21.34 38.06
CA PHE A 356 -14.17 19.96 37.56
C PHE A 356 -15.59 19.42 37.32
N TYR A 357 -16.51 19.57 38.29
CA TYR A 357 -17.89 19.11 38.11
C TYR A 357 -18.59 19.82 36.95
N VAL A 358 -18.37 21.13 36.77
CA VAL A 358 -18.94 21.88 35.63
C VAL A 358 -18.43 21.32 34.28
N SER A 359 -17.15 20.95 34.18
CA SER A 359 -16.59 20.31 32.97
C SER A 359 -17.24 18.95 32.69
N CYS A 360 -17.43 18.13 33.73
CA CYS A 360 -18.10 16.83 33.65
C CYS A 360 -19.57 16.96 33.24
N ILE A 361 -20.31 17.90 33.84
CA ILE A 361 -21.72 18.14 33.53
C ILE A 361 -21.89 18.59 32.06
N ILE A 362 -21.07 19.53 31.59
CA ILE A 362 -21.14 20.05 30.22
C ILE A 362 -20.79 18.96 29.21
N SER A 363 -19.71 18.21 29.44
CA SER A 363 -19.29 17.15 28.53
C SER A 363 -20.26 15.97 28.50
N GLN A 364 -20.77 15.55 29.65
CA GLN A 364 -21.79 14.51 29.71
C GLN A 364 -23.06 14.94 28.97
N LEU A 365 -23.48 16.22 29.08
CA LEU A 365 -24.61 16.74 28.31
C LEU A 365 -24.33 16.78 26.80
N VAL A 366 -23.15 17.23 26.36
CA VAL A 366 -22.78 17.28 24.93
C VAL A 366 -22.73 15.88 24.30
N TYR A 367 -22.13 14.91 24.98
CA TYR A 367 -22.09 13.52 24.49
C TYR A 367 -23.48 12.89 24.51
N SER A 368 -24.22 12.99 25.61
CA SER A 368 -25.54 12.34 25.79
C SER A 368 -26.64 12.96 24.91
N CYS A 369 -26.62 14.26 24.67
CA CYS A 369 -27.52 14.93 23.69
C CYS A 369 -27.20 14.56 22.23
N GLY A 370 -26.13 13.81 21.99
CA GLY A 370 -25.85 13.15 20.72
C GLY A 370 -24.76 13.79 19.88
N GLY A 371 -23.89 14.62 20.46
CA GLY A 371 -22.61 14.97 19.85
C GLY A 371 -21.82 13.69 19.56
N SER A 372 -21.52 12.92 20.59
CA SER A 372 -20.89 11.61 20.47
C SER A 372 -21.81 10.55 19.82
N ARG A 373 -21.18 9.61 19.13
CA ARG A 373 -21.78 8.37 18.65
C ARG A 373 -22.04 7.37 19.77
N PHE A 374 -21.27 7.42 20.86
CA PHE A 374 -21.46 6.60 22.05
C PHE A 374 -22.72 7.06 22.81
N LYS A 375 -23.48 6.09 23.35
CA LYS A 375 -24.70 6.35 24.14
C LYS A 375 -24.40 6.54 25.62
N GLY A 376 -23.40 5.81 26.13
CA GLY A 376 -22.92 5.81 27.52
C GLY A 376 -21.44 6.20 27.64
N GLY A 377 -20.93 7.05 26.74
CA GLY A 377 -19.60 7.64 26.91
C GLY A 377 -19.60 8.61 28.09
N ILE A 378 -18.64 8.50 29.00
CA ILE A 378 -18.45 9.42 30.12
C ILE A 378 -17.47 10.53 29.75
N GLY A 379 -17.88 11.78 30.03
CA GLY A 379 -17.03 12.96 29.96
C GLY A 379 -16.49 13.34 31.33
N SER A 380 -15.17 13.50 31.43
CA SER A 380 -14.45 13.91 32.64
C SER A 380 -13.13 14.60 32.24
N GLU A 381 -12.43 15.17 33.21
CA GLU A 381 -11.04 15.64 33.04
C GLU A 381 -10.06 14.45 33.21
N MET A 382 -8.76 14.66 32.96
CA MET A 382 -7.71 13.64 32.95
C MET A 382 -6.53 14.15 33.78
N ILE A 383 -6.06 13.42 34.80
CA ILE A 383 -4.95 13.84 35.68
C ILE A 383 -3.71 14.35 34.92
N GLU A 384 -3.42 13.77 33.77
CA GLU A 384 -2.25 14.11 32.95
C GLU A 384 -2.27 15.56 32.43
N VAL A 385 -3.39 16.29 32.52
CA VAL A 385 -3.43 17.73 32.22
C VAL A 385 -3.08 18.65 33.40
N VAL A 386 -3.15 18.17 34.64
CA VAL A 386 -2.85 18.96 35.86
C VAL A 386 -1.43 19.56 35.86
N PRO A 387 -0.36 18.86 35.41
CA PRO A 387 0.98 19.47 35.31
C PRO A 387 1.03 20.70 34.39
N PHE A 388 0.18 20.77 33.36
CA PHE A 388 0.08 21.95 32.48
C PHE A 388 -0.65 23.10 33.16
N PHE A 389 -1.72 22.82 33.92
CA PHE A 389 -2.40 23.82 34.76
C PHE A 389 -1.45 24.40 35.83
N HIS A 390 -0.63 23.57 36.46
CA HIS A 390 0.42 24.01 37.39
C HIS A 390 1.49 24.84 36.68
N LYS A 391 1.97 24.40 35.52
CA LYS A 391 2.93 25.15 34.69
C LYS A 391 2.41 26.56 34.39
N MET A 392 1.15 26.69 34.00
CA MET A 392 0.51 27.98 33.73
C MET A 392 0.39 28.84 34.99
N ALA A 393 -0.01 28.27 36.14
CA ALA A 393 -0.05 28.99 37.41
C ALA A 393 1.33 29.50 37.84
N PHE A 394 2.39 28.68 37.74
CA PHE A 394 3.76 29.11 38.09
C PHE A 394 4.29 30.19 37.13
N THR A 395 4.01 30.09 35.81
CA THR A 395 4.34 31.16 34.85
C THR A 395 3.62 32.47 35.19
N ILE A 396 2.37 32.41 35.65
CA ILE A 396 1.60 33.60 36.05
C ILE A 396 2.15 34.19 37.36
N ILE A 397 2.45 33.38 38.39
CA ILE A 397 3.13 33.84 39.61
C ILE A 397 4.43 34.56 39.24
N ALA A 398 5.28 33.94 38.42
CA ALA A 398 6.58 34.48 38.03
C ALA A 398 6.52 35.79 37.20
N LYS A 399 5.36 36.10 36.59
CA LYS A 399 5.17 37.32 35.78
C LYS A 399 4.36 38.42 36.45
N VAL A 400 3.44 38.07 37.36
CA VAL A 400 2.57 39.01 38.09
C VAL A 400 3.13 39.38 39.47
N GLY A 401 3.91 38.48 40.08
CA GLY A 401 4.44 38.63 41.43
C GLY A 401 3.45 38.20 42.52
N GLU A 402 3.97 37.71 43.64
CA GLU A 402 3.16 37.18 44.75
C GLU A 402 2.43 38.27 45.54
N GLU A 403 2.85 39.55 45.42
CA GLU A 403 2.25 40.71 46.10
C GLU A 403 0.79 40.98 45.68
N ASN A 404 0.36 40.49 44.50
CA ASN A 404 -1.00 40.68 43.96
C ASN A 404 -1.77 39.36 43.84
N PRO A 405 -2.06 38.63 44.95
CA PRO A 405 -2.61 37.28 44.90
C PRO A 405 -3.98 37.20 44.20
N LYS A 406 -4.82 38.23 44.31
CA LYS A 406 -6.10 38.30 43.58
C LYS A 406 -5.91 38.34 42.06
N ALA A 407 -4.92 39.10 41.58
CA ALA A 407 -4.60 39.22 40.16
C ALA A 407 -3.98 37.91 39.62
N VAL A 408 -3.12 37.25 40.40
CA VAL A 408 -2.59 35.91 40.11
C VAL A 408 -3.73 34.90 39.94
N ILE A 409 -4.66 34.83 40.91
CA ILE A 409 -5.82 33.90 40.88
C ILE A 409 -6.72 34.18 39.67
N ALA A 410 -7.15 35.43 39.46
CA ALA A 410 -8.03 35.80 38.36
C ALA A 410 -7.38 35.52 36.99
N THR A 411 -6.08 35.81 36.85
CA THR A 411 -5.32 35.53 35.62
C THR A 411 -5.15 34.02 35.39
N THR A 412 -4.94 33.22 36.44
CA THR A 412 -4.79 31.76 36.36
C THR A 412 -6.09 31.08 35.94
N ILE A 413 -7.20 31.42 36.59
CA ILE A 413 -8.54 30.87 36.30
C ILE A 413 -9.02 31.31 34.90
N THR A 414 -8.67 32.52 34.47
CA THR A 414 -8.91 32.99 33.09
C THR A 414 -8.04 32.23 32.08
N SER A 415 -6.76 31.98 32.39
CA SER A 415 -5.85 31.18 31.54
C SER A 415 -6.36 29.75 31.36
N TYR A 416 -6.84 29.10 32.42
CA TYR A 416 -7.42 27.75 32.34
C TYR A 416 -8.64 27.69 31.40
N ALA A 417 -9.59 28.61 31.55
CA ALA A 417 -10.76 28.69 30.68
C ALA A 417 -10.40 29.01 29.22
N ILE A 418 -9.47 29.95 28.97
CA ILE A 418 -8.97 30.25 27.62
C ILE A 418 -8.30 29.01 27.01
N SER A 419 -7.54 28.24 27.78
CA SER A 419 -6.92 27.00 27.30
C SER A 419 -7.98 25.98 26.85
N SER A 420 -9.10 25.86 27.58
CA SER A 420 -10.22 24.97 27.22
C SER A 420 -10.95 25.43 25.95
N ILE A 421 -11.14 26.75 25.78
CA ILE A 421 -11.63 27.33 24.51
C ILE A 421 -10.67 27.03 23.35
N LEU A 422 -9.35 27.15 23.56
CA LEU A 422 -8.34 26.88 22.54
C LEU A 422 -8.31 25.40 22.13
N THR A 423 -8.32 24.48 23.10
CA THR A 423 -8.43 23.04 22.85
C THR A 423 -9.72 22.72 22.09
N GLY A 424 -10.85 23.30 22.50
CA GLY A 424 -12.14 23.14 21.84
C GLY A 424 -12.16 23.62 20.39
N LEU A 425 -11.60 24.81 20.13
CA LEU A 425 -11.49 25.38 18.79
C LEU A 425 -10.62 24.52 17.87
N ILE A 426 -9.46 24.06 18.35
CA ILE A 426 -8.53 23.26 17.56
C ILE A 426 -9.13 21.89 17.21
N PHE A 427 -9.77 21.21 18.16
CA PHE A 427 -10.46 19.94 17.89
C PHE A 427 -11.62 20.10 16.90
N PHE A 428 -12.41 21.17 17.04
CA PHE A 428 -13.49 21.49 16.12
C PHE A 428 -12.97 21.76 14.71
N LEU A 429 -11.84 22.46 14.57
CA LEU A 429 -11.18 22.69 13.27
C LEU A 429 -10.65 21.38 12.66
N ILE A 430 -9.94 20.54 13.42
CA ILE A 430 -9.41 19.25 12.93
C ILE A 430 -10.55 18.35 12.42
N GLY A 431 -11.64 18.23 13.19
CA GLY A 431 -12.79 17.41 12.81
C GLY A 431 -13.62 18.00 11.67
N THR A 432 -13.78 19.32 11.56
CA THR A 432 -14.50 19.95 10.43
C THR A 432 -13.70 19.92 9.13
N CYS A 433 -12.37 20.03 9.19
CA CYS A 433 -11.45 19.79 8.07
C CYS A 433 -11.33 18.31 7.68
N ARG A 434 -11.89 17.39 8.49
CA ARG A 434 -11.82 15.93 8.36
C ARG A 434 -10.41 15.35 8.43
N PHE A 435 -9.56 15.88 9.30
CA PHE A 435 -8.22 15.31 9.52
C PHE A 435 -8.22 14.11 10.48
N GLY A 436 -9.37 13.65 10.97
CA GLY A 436 -9.50 12.44 11.80
C GLY A 436 -9.13 11.13 11.09
N TYR A 437 -8.89 11.13 9.77
CA TYR A 437 -8.29 9.97 9.11
C TYR A 437 -6.79 9.80 9.45
N ILE A 438 -6.06 10.89 9.73
CA ILE A 438 -4.62 10.84 10.05
C ILE A 438 -4.38 10.05 11.33
N VAL A 439 -5.29 10.21 12.30
CA VAL A 439 -5.36 9.44 13.54
C VAL A 439 -5.45 7.92 13.29
N GLY A 440 -6.09 7.50 12.18
CA GLY A 440 -6.22 6.09 11.80
C GLY A 440 -4.91 5.42 11.38
N PHE A 441 -3.82 6.17 11.15
CA PHE A 441 -2.52 5.59 10.83
C PHE A 441 -1.73 5.11 12.06
N ILE A 442 -2.15 5.43 13.29
CA ILE A 442 -1.47 4.98 14.52
C ILE A 442 -1.63 3.45 14.64
N PRO A 443 -0.56 2.64 14.59
CA PRO A 443 -0.67 1.19 14.61
C PRO A 443 -1.33 0.69 15.90
N ARG A 444 -2.25 -0.27 15.77
CA ARG A 444 -3.07 -0.80 16.89
C ARG A 444 -2.23 -1.30 18.07
N HIS A 445 -1.01 -1.81 17.83
CA HIS A 445 -0.11 -2.23 18.90
C HIS A 445 0.41 -1.06 19.77
N ILE A 446 0.51 0.18 19.25
CA ILE A 446 0.79 1.36 20.10
C ILE A 446 -0.38 1.61 21.04
N LEU A 447 -1.62 1.61 20.51
CA LEU A 447 -2.83 1.84 21.31
C LEU A 447 -2.96 0.80 22.43
N ILE A 448 -2.70 -0.47 22.12
CA ILE A 448 -2.62 -1.57 23.10
C ILE A 448 -1.54 -1.30 24.16
N GLY A 449 -0.34 -0.84 23.76
CA GLY A 449 0.71 -0.41 24.68
C GLY A 449 0.27 0.72 25.61
N CYS A 450 -0.39 1.75 25.08
CA CYS A 450 -0.93 2.85 25.88
C CYS A 450 -1.99 2.38 26.89
N ILE A 451 -2.92 1.51 26.48
CA ILE A 451 -3.93 0.92 27.38
C ILE A 451 -3.26 0.16 28.53
N GLY A 452 -2.22 -0.63 28.24
CA GLY A 452 -1.48 -1.37 29.26
C GLY A 452 -0.70 -0.47 30.22
N GLY A 453 -0.14 0.63 29.72
CA GLY A 453 0.54 1.64 30.53
C GLY A 453 -0.43 2.40 31.43
N VAL A 454 -1.62 2.77 30.94
CA VAL A 454 -2.71 3.32 31.77
C VAL A 454 -3.15 2.29 32.81
N GLY A 455 -3.22 1.01 32.45
CA GLY A 455 -3.50 -0.08 33.40
C GLY A 455 -2.48 -0.20 34.53
N TRP A 456 -1.18 -0.09 34.21
CA TRP A 456 -0.12 -0.05 35.23
C TRP A 456 -0.17 1.23 36.07
N PHE A 457 -0.35 2.39 35.45
CA PHE A 457 -0.47 3.67 36.13
C PHE A 457 -1.61 3.65 37.16
N LEU A 458 -2.78 3.13 36.79
CA LEU A 458 -3.90 2.96 37.71
C LEU A 458 -3.60 1.99 38.87
N ILE A 459 -2.80 0.93 38.67
CA ILE A 459 -2.34 0.09 39.79
C ILE A 459 -1.42 0.90 40.72
N ALA A 460 -0.51 1.71 40.18
CA ALA A 460 0.37 2.58 40.97
C ALA A 460 -0.44 3.63 41.76
N THR A 461 -1.35 4.37 41.12
CA THR A 461 -2.25 5.31 41.78
C THR A 461 -3.17 4.61 42.80
N GLY A 462 -3.58 3.37 42.53
CA GLY A 462 -4.33 2.54 43.47
C GLY A 462 -3.57 2.32 44.78
N PHE A 463 -2.26 2.02 44.71
CA PHE A 463 -1.40 1.96 45.90
C PHE A 463 -1.22 3.34 46.54
N GLU A 464 -0.95 4.38 45.76
CA GLU A 464 -0.74 5.76 46.24
C GLU A 464 -1.92 6.30 47.07
N VAL A 465 -3.14 6.19 46.53
CA VAL A 465 -4.38 6.65 47.15
C VAL A 465 -4.77 5.81 48.37
N THR A 466 -4.53 4.50 48.35
CA THR A 466 -4.89 3.61 49.47
C THR A 466 -3.84 3.61 50.60
N ALA A 467 -2.55 3.71 50.28
CA ALA A 467 -1.46 3.81 51.26
C ALA A 467 -1.24 5.23 51.80
N ARG A 468 -1.98 6.23 51.30
CA ARG A 468 -1.82 7.67 51.60
C ARG A 468 -0.36 8.11 51.57
N LEU A 469 0.26 7.99 50.41
CA LEU A 469 1.60 8.53 50.18
C LEU A 469 1.54 10.07 50.09
N ASP A 470 2.58 10.73 50.61
CA ASP A 470 2.65 12.19 50.68
C ASP A 470 3.23 12.76 49.36
N GLY A 471 2.53 12.47 48.26
CA GLY A 471 3.00 12.66 46.89
C GLY A 471 3.01 11.35 46.08
N ASN A 472 3.52 11.42 44.86
CA ASN A 472 3.50 10.33 43.89
C ASN A 472 4.20 9.05 44.40
N LEU A 473 3.80 7.89 43.87
CA LEU A 473 4.49 6.60 44.09
C LEU A 473 5.91 6.58 43.46
N GLU A 474 6.88 7.17 44.15
CA GLU A 474 8.29 7.03 43.80
C GLU A 474 8.82 5.61 44.10
N TYR A 475 9.59 5.02 43.18
CA TYR A 475 10.24 3.71 43.30
C TYR A 475 11.45 3.70 44.27
N ASN A 476 11.32 4.40 45.41
CA ASN A 476 12.38 4.67 46.37
C ASN A 476 12.22 3.83 47.66
N LEU A 477 13.35 3.53 48.30
CA LEU A 477 13.40 2.68 49.51
C LEU A 477 12.55 3.20 50.69
N PRO A 478 12.44 4.52 50.96
CA PRO A 478 11.55 5.04 52.01
C PRO A 478 10.07 4.75 51.71
N THR A 479 9.64 4.90 50.44
CA THR A 479 8.28 4.59 49.99
C THR A 479 7.94 3.13 50.24
N LEU A 480 8.85 2.23 49.84
CA LEU A 480 8.70 0.78 50.08
C LEU A 480 8.59 0.46 51.58
N LYS A 481 9.35 1.16 52.44
CA LYS A 481 9.24 0.99 53.89
C LYS A 481 7.88 1.48 54.42
N LYS A 482 7.38 2.65 53.98
CA LYS A 482 6.05 3.16 54.37
C LYS A 482 4.93 2.22 53.94
N MET A 483 5.02 1.63 52.73
CA MET A 483 4.03 0.65 52.23
C MET A 483 4.00 -0.67 53.01
N PHE A 484 5.09 -1.07 53.66
CA PHE A 484 5.18 -2.26 54.51
C PHE A 484 5.02 -1.98 56.01
N ASP A 485 4.68 -0.75 56.38
CA ASP A 485 4.37 -0.39 57.77
C ASP A 485 2.97 -0.89 58.17
N GLY A 486 2.78 -1.23 59.45
CA GLY A 486 1.65 -2.05 59.91
C GLY A 486 0.28 -1.46 59.56
N ASP A 487 0.10 -0.17 59.84
CA ASP A 487 -1.16 0.55 59.60
C ASP A 487 -1.39 0.76 58.09
N THR A 488 -0.32 1.07 57.34
CA THR A 488 -0.38 1.26 55.88
C THR A 488 -0.78 -0.03 55.15
N VAL A 489 -0.27 -1.19 55.58
CA VAL A 489 -0.59 -2.49 54.98
C VAL A 489 -2.09 -2.78 55.07
N ALA A 490 -2.73 -2.49 56.20
CA ALA A 490 -4.18 -2.68 56.33
C ALA A 490 -4.99 -1.83 55.34
N LEU A 491 -4.58 -0.57 55.14
CA LEU A 491 -5.25 0.41 54.28
C LEU A 491 -5.21 0.04 52.78
N TRP A 492 -4.09 -0.51 52.27
CA TRP A 492 -4.00 -0.94 50.87
C TRP A 492 -4.37 -2.41 50.61
N LEU A 493 -4.11 -3.32 51.55
CA LEU A 493 -4.34 -4.76 51.35
C LEU A 493 -5.83 -5.09 51.24
N ILE A 494 -6.69 -4.45 52.02
CA ILE A 494 -8.15 -4.67 51.99
C ILE A 494 -8.75 -4.30 50.61
N PRO A 495 -8.59 -3.07 50.07
CA PRO A 495 -9.07 -2.75 48.72
C PRO A 495 -8.43 -3.62 47.63
N PHE A 496 -7.16 -3.99 47.76
CA PHE A 496 -6.49 -4.88 46.82
C PHE A 496 -7.14 -6.28 46.79
N VAL A 497 -7.39 -6.88 47.97
CA VAL A 497 -8.06 -8.19 48.08
C VAL A 497 -9.51 -8.12 47.58
N LEU A 498 -10.24 -7.05 47.88
CA LEU A 498 -11.59 -6.82 47.36
C LEU A 498 -11.60 -6.67 45.83
N ALA A 499 -10.61 -6.01 45.24
CA ALA A 499 -10.46 -5.88 43.79
C ALA A 499 -10.15 -7.23 43.13
N VAL A 500 -9.24 -8.02 43.70
CA VAL A 500 -8.91 -9.37 43.19
C VAL A 500 -10.10 -10.32 43.33
N ALA A 501 -10.85 -10.26 44.43
CA ALA A 501 -12.08 -11.03 44.62
C ALA A 501 -13.14 -10.67 43.57
N LEU A 502 -13.39 -9.38 43.36
CA LEU A 502 -14.30 -8.87 42.32
C LEU A 502 -13.86 -9.29 40.92
N PHE A 503 -12.56 -9.14 40.59
CA PHE A 503 -11.96 -9.50 39.31
C PHE A 503 -12.07 -11.00 38.98
N GLN A 504 -12.04 -11.86 40.01
CA GLN A 504 -12.24 -13.31 39.85
C GLN A 504 -13.73 -13.68 39.80
N LEU A 505 -14.58 -12.98 40.55
CA LEU A 505 -16.02 -13.27 40.63
C LEU A 505 -16.78 -12.81 39.38
N GLN A 506 -16.39 -11.69 38.74
CA GLN A 506 -16.96 -11.26 37.46
C GLN A 506 -16.75 -12.25 36.31
N LYS A 507 -15.72 -13.11 36.39
CA LYS A 507 -15.48 -14.20 35.41
C LYS A 507 -16.54 -15.30 35.51
N LYS A 508 -17.20 -15.43 36.66
CA LYS A 508 -18.29 -16.38 36.93
C LYS A 508 -19.68 -15.74 36.80
N ILE A 509 -19.85 -14.50 37.27
CA ILE A 509 -21.15 -13.80 37.32
C ILE A 509 -21.22 -12.72 36.23
N LYS A 510 -21.94 -13.02 35.14
CA LYS A 510 -22.13 -12.11 33.99
C LYS A 510 -23.36 -11.18 34.10
N ASN A 511 -23.85 -10.90 35.31
CA ASN A 511 -25.03 -10.05 35.50
C ASN A 511 -24.65 -8.56 35.54
N ARG A 512 -25.27 -7.70 34.70
CA ARG A 512 -24.97 -6.26 34.61
C ARG A 512 -25.01 -5.51 35.95
N TYR A 513 -25.87 -5.96 36.86
CA TYR A 513 -26.04 -5.35 38.18
C TYR A 513 -25.00 -5.77 39.22
N PHE A 514 -24.23 -6.85 38.96
CA PHE A 514 -23.31 -7.41 39.96
C PHE A 514 -22.21 -6.41 40.36
N LEU A 515 -21.61 -5.70 39.40
CA LEU A 515 -20.52 -4.77 39.67
C LEU A 515 -21.00 -3.52 40.46
N PRO A 516 -22.07 -2.80 40.07
CA PRO A 516 -22.63 -1.73 40.90
C PRO A 516 -23.04 -2.18 42.30
N ILE A 517 -23.71 -3.33 42.44
CA ILE A 517 -24.16 -3.84 43.74
C ILE A 517 -22.96 -4.19 44.63
N TYR A 518 -21.91 -4.80 44.08
CA TYR A 518 -20.69 -5.10 44.84
C TYR A 518 -20.01 -3.83 45.35
N ILE A 519 -19.78 -2.84 44.49
CA ILE A 519 -19.16 -1.57 44.88
C ILE A 519 -20.00 -0.83 45.94
N LEU A 520 -21.33 -0.81 45.78
CA LEU A 520 -22.24 -0.17 46.75
C LEU A 520 -22.41 -0.95 48.06
N ALA A 521 -22.10 -2.24 48.09
CA ALA A 521 -22.05 -3.02 49.33
C ALA A 521 -20.84 -2.64 50.20
N ILE A 522 -19.72 -2.21 49.62
CA ILE A 522 -18.48 -1.84 50.35
C ILE A 522 -18.74 -0.77 51.42
N PRO A 523 -19.32 0.42 51.11
CA PRO A 523 -19.58 1.44 52.12
C PRO A 523 -20.67 1.03 53.12
N VAL A 524 -21.68 0.26 52.70
CA VAL A 524 -22.73 -0.25 53.60
C VAL A 524 -22.14 -1.20 54.65
N ILE A 525 -21.26 -2.11 54.24
CA ILE A 525 -20.56 -3.04 55.14
C ILE A 525 -19.56 -2.29 56.03
N PHE A 526 -18.81 -1.33 55.47
CA PHE A 526 -17.89 -0.49 56.24
C PHE A 526 -18.64 0.27 57.35
N TYR A 527 -19.70 1.02 57.00
CA TYR A 527 -20.47 1.77 57.99
C TYR A 527 -21.23 0.87 58.97
N PHE A 528 -21.67 -0.33 58.56
CA PHE A 528 -22.23 -1.31 59.49
C PHE A 528 -21.23 -1.71 60.58
N PHE A 529 -19.96 -1.95 60.25
CA PHE A 529 -18.93 -2.22 61.26
C PHE A 529 -18.58 -1.00 62.11
N VAL A 530 -18.49 0.20 61.51
CA VAL A 530 -18.26 1.46 62.23
C VAL A 530 -19.36 1.76 63.25
N PHE A 531 -20.63 1.53 62.90
CA PHE A 531 -21.77 1.70 63.83
C PHE A 531 -21.97 0.51 64.79
N SER A 532 -21.23 -0.59 64.64
CA SER A 532 -21.31 -1.77 65.53
C SER A 532 -20.14 -1.87 66.52
N LEU A 533 -19.17 -0.95 66.43
CA LEU A 533 -17.95 -0.93 67.24
C LEU A 533 -17.72 0.49 67.76
N ASP A 534 -18.15 0.79 68.99
CA ASP A 534 -18.13 2.13 69.59
C ASP A 534 -16.73 2.80 69.67
N GLU A 535 -15.65 2.02 69.49
CA GLU A 535 -14.27 2.51 69.40
C GLU A 535 -13.98 3.25 68.07
N LEU A 536 -14.76 3.01 67.01
CA LEU A 536 -14.54 3.55 65.66
C LEU A 536 -15.23 4.92 65.44
N GLN A 537 -14.90 5.91 66.27
CA GLN A 537 -15.40 7.28 66.09
C GLN A 537 -15.04 7.85 64.70
N LEU A 538 -15.97 8.57 64.07
CA LEU A 538 -15.83 9.06 62.69
C LEU A 538 -14.60 9.98 62.51
N ASP A 539 -14.30 10.81 63.51
CA ASP A 539 -13.12 11.68 63.49
C ASP A 539 -11.82 10.87 63.49
N ASN A 540 -11.74 9.80 64.30
CA ASN A 540 -10.61 8.86 64.31
C ASN A 540 -10.44 8.17 62.94
N LEU A 541 -11.52 7.85 62.23
CA LEU A 541 -11.48 7.23 60.89
C LEU A 541 -10.94 8.16 59.80
N THR A 542 -11.10 9.48 59.94
CA THR A 542 -10.48 10.45 59.02
C THR A 542 -8.97 10.61 59.30
N GLN A 543 -8.57 10.58 60.57
CA GLN A 543 -7.18 10.68 61.01
C GLN A 543 -6.37 9.41 60.70
N THR A 544 -6.94 8.23 60.96
CA THR A 544 -6.32 6.91 60.70
C THR A 544 -6.39 6.47 59.23
N GLY A 545 -7.02 7.26 58.36
CA GLY A 545 -6.88 7.12 56.91
C GLY A 545 -8.00 6.40 56.16
N TRP A 546 -8.98 5.83 56.85
CA TRP A 546 -10.04 5.01 56.24
C TRP A 546 -11.08 5.80 55.43
N VAL A 547 -11.29 7.08 55.76
CA VAL A 547 -12.28 7.97 55.10
C VAL A 547 -11.61 9.27 54.65
N PHE A 548 -11.94 9.75 53.44
CA PHE A 548 -11.34 10.98 52.90
C PHE A 548 -11.59 12.21 53.78
N ALA A 549 -10.57 13.03 53.99
CA ALA A 549 -10.71 14.33 54.62
C ALA A 549 -11.20 15.35 53.57
N GLY A 550 -12.51 15.60 53.53
CA GLY A 550 -13.08 16.64 52.66
C GLY A 550 -12.58 18.05 53.03
N PRO A 551 -12.46 18.98 52.07
CA PRO A 551 -12.09 20.35 52.36
C PRO A 551 -13.14 21.02 53.27
N LYS A 552 -12.71 21.99 54.09
CA LYS A 552 -13.59 22.66 55.07
C LYS A 552 -14.83 23.24 54.39
N ALA A 553 -16.01 22.76 54.79
CA ALA A 553 -17.28 23.20 54.24
C ALA A 553 -17.57 24.66 54.61
N GLY A 554 -18.05 25.44 53.64
CA GLY A 554 -18.40 26.85 53.83
C GLY A 554 -18.68 27.59 52.52
N GLU A 555 -17.85 27.34 51.50
CA GLU A 555 -17.99 28.01 50.19
C GLU A 555 -19.07 27.35 49.29
N PRO A 556 -19.98 28.13 48.67
CA PRO A 556 -20.93 27.61 47.69
C PRO A 556 -20.29 27.10 46.39
N TRP A 557 -20.96 26.24 45.64
CA TRP A 557 -20.45 25.72 44.36
C TRP A 557 -20.18 26.80 43.30
N TRP A 558 -20.83 27.96 43.39
CA TRP A 558 -20.59 29.10 42.51
C TRP A 558 -19.41 30.00 42.95
N TYR A 559 -18.72 29.68 44.05
CA TYR A 559 -17.59 30.47 44.57
C TYR A 559 -16.51 30.74 43.51
N PHE A 560 -16.18 29.75 42.67
CA PHE A 560 -15.17 29.92 41.63
C PHE A 560 -15.54 31.00 40.59
N TYR A 561 -16.83 31.25 40.34
CA TYR A 561 -17.25 32.36 39.48
C TYR A 561 -16.91 33.74 40.08
N THR A 562 -16.86 33.86 41.42
CA THR A 562 -16.47 35.12 42.08
C THR A 562 -14.97 35.42 42.00
N LEU A 563 -14.17 34.47 41.49
CA LEU A 563 -12.73 34.62 41.25
C LEU A 563 -12.42 35.22 39.87
N TYR A 564 -13.42 35.36 38.98
CA TYR A 564 -13.27 36.04 37.68
C TYR A 564 -13.42 37.56 37.82
N ASP A 565 -12.29 38.26 37.96
CA ASP A 565 -12.23 39.73 37.80
C ASP A 565 -11.36 40.11 36.59
N PHE A 566 -12.03 40.38 35.45
CA PHE A 566 -11.37 40.75 34.20
C PHE A 566 -10.59 42.06 34.26
N ASN A 567 -10.79 42.91 35.27
CA ASN A 567 -10.02 44.14 35.47
C ASN A 567 -8.64 43.86 36.09
N LEU A 568 -8.48 42.74 36.79
CA LEU A 568 -7.24 42.28 37.42
C LEU A 568 -6.47 41.25 36.57
N VAL A 569 -6.94 40.95 35.36
CA VAL A 569 -6.32 39.96 34.47
C VAL A 569 -5.10 40.56 33.77
N HIS A 570 -3.92 39.99 34.04
CA HIS A 570 -2.68 40.36 33.35
C HIS A 570 -2.58 39.62 32.00
N TRP A 571 -3.15 40.21 30.95
CA TRP A 571 -3.12 39.68 29.58
C TRP A 571 -1.71 39.33 29.06
N GLY A 572 -0.67 40.06 29.50
CA GLY A 572 0.73 39.73 29.19
C GLY A 572 1.21 38.41 29.81
N ALA A 573 0.75 38.05 31.02
CA ALA A 573 1.05 36.77 31.63
C ALA A 573 0.24 35.63 30.98
N ILE A 574 -0.99 35.91 30.52
CA ILE A 574 -1.75 34.95 29.70
C ILE A 574 -1.01 34.66 28.38
N ALA A 575 -0.43 35.68 27.73
CA ALA A 575 0.38 35.50 26.53
C ALA A 575 1.59 34.57 26.77
N ASP A 576 2.30 34.72 27.90
CA ASP A 576 3.40 33.82 28.28
C ASP A 576 2.93 32.37 28.54
N THR A 577 1.66 32.15 28.90
CA THR A 577 1.09 30.79 29.07
C THR A 577 0.66 30.11 27.76
N ILE A 578 0.58 30.82 26.64
CA ILE A 578 0.14 30.26 25.34
C ILE A 578 0.92 28.99 24.92
N PRO A 579 2.26 28.88 25.06
CA PRO A 579 2.99 27.65 24.74
C PRO A 579 2.54 26.43 25.57
N ALA A 580 2.18 26.64 26.85
CA ALA A 580 1.64 25.58 27.69
C ALA A 580 0.22 25.17 27.25
N MET A 581 -0.63 26.12 26.82
CA MET A 581 -1.95 25.82 26.25
C MET A 581 -1.86 25.01 24.95
N PHE A 582 -0.87 25.30 24.09
CA PHE A 582 -0.62 24.52 22.88
C PHE A 582 -0.08 23.12 23.19
N ALA A 583 0.83 22.98 24.16
CA ALA A 583 1.33 21.67 24.59
C ALA A 583 0.19 20.81 25.20
N LEU A 584 -0.64 21.40 26.06
CA LEU A 584 -1.86 20.81 26.61
C LEU A 584 -2.85 20.40 25.51
N THR A 585 -3.06 21.25 24.50
CA THR A 585 -3.95 20.91 23.38
C THR A 585 -3.38 19.80 22.51
N PHE A 586 -2.08 19.81 22.20
CA PHE A 586 -1.41 18.74 21.46
C PHE A 586 -1.49 17.40 22.20
N PHE A 587 -1.29 17.42 23.52
CA PHE A 587 -1.50 16.27 24.39
C PHE A 587 -2.96 15.75 24.31
N GLY A 588 -3.95 16.65 24.35
CA GLY A 588 -5.35 16.31 24.11
C GLY A 588 -5.63 15.70 22.72
N ILE A 589 -4.94 16.15 21.67
CA ILE A 589 -5.05 15.57 20.30
C ILE A 589 -4.64 14.09 20.31
N LEU A 590 -3.74 13.65 21.20
CA LEU A 590 -3.31 12.25 21.31
C LEU A 590 -4.32 11.36 22.06
N HIS A 591 -5.10 11.90 23.00
CA HIS A 591 -6.06 11.10 23.77
C HIS A 591 -7.28 10.62 22.97
N VAL A 592 -7.81 11.46 22.06
CA VAL A 592 -8.95 11.05 21.20
C VAL A 592 -8.61 9.80 20.35
N PRO A 593 -7.46 9.73 19.64
CA PRO A 593 -6.92 8.51 19.03
C PRO A 593 -6.91 7.25 19.89
N ILE A 594 -6.68 7.40 21.20
CA ILE A 594 -6.47 6.26 22.10
C ILE A 594 -7.80 5.82 22.70
N ASN A 595 -8.55 6.74 23.31
CA ASN A 595 -9.74 6.40 24.08
C ASN A 595 -10.95 6.05 23.19
N VAL A 596 -11.12 6.74 22.05
CA VAL A 596 -12.32 6.62 21.21
C VAL A 596 -12.36 5.32 20.40
N PRO A 597 -11.33 4.94 19.61
CA PRO A 597 -11.29 3.63 18.94
C PRO A 597 -11.26 2.44 19.91
N SER A 598 -10.61 2.60 21.08
CA SER A 598 -10.60 1.56 22.11
C SER A 598 -12.00 1.35 22.69
N LEU A 599 -12.73 2.43 23.03
CA LEU A 599 -14.10 2.28 23.54
C LEU A 599 -15.03 1.67 22.47
N ALA A 600 -14.88 2.05 21.21
CA ALA A 600 -15.63 1.44 20.11
C ALA A 600 -15.39 -0.08 20.00
N PHE A 601 -14.13 -0.52 20.14
CA PHE A 601 -13.80 -1.94 20.15
C PHE A 601 -14.40 -2.68 21.36
N SER A 602 -14.28 -2.11 22.56
CA SER A 602 -14.75 -2.73 23.81
C SER A 602 -16.29 -2.70 23.97
N VAL A 603 -16.98 -1.85 23.23
CA VAL A 603 -18.46 -1.75 23.20
C VAL A 603 -19.07 -2.46 21.97
N GLY A 604 -18.30 -2.72 20.92
CA GLY A 604 -18.78 -3.33 19.67
C GLY A 604 -19.51 -2.35 18.74
N GLU A 605 -19.01 -1.13 18.61
CA GLU A 605 -19.57 -0.08 17.73
C GLU A 605 -18.64 0.18 16.53
N ASP A 606 -18.71 -0.67 15.50
CA ASP A 606 -17.82 -0.61 14.31
C ASP A 606 -17.99 0.68 13.48
N ASN A 607 -19.17 1.31 13.51
CA ASN A 607 -19.47 2.50 12.69
C ASN A 607 -19.07 3.80 13.42
N LEU A 608 -17.76 3.96 13.57
CA LEU A 608 -17.12 5.08 14.27
C LEU A 608 -16.50 6.09 13.29
N SER A 609 -16.86 7.36 13.42
CA SER A 609 -16.29 8.46 12.65
C SER A 609 -15.49 9.40 13.56
N LEU A 610 -14.15 9.31 13.54
CA LEU A 610 -13.26 10.10 14.40
C LEU A 610 -13.48 11.62 14.25
N ASP A 611 -13.74 12.11 13.03
CA ASP A 611 -14.08 13.53 12.77
C ASP A 611 -15.26 14.03 13.63
N ARG A 612 -16.26 13.18 13.86
CA ARG A 612 -17.45 13.52 14.66
C ARG A 612 -17.10 13.60 16.14
N GLU A 613 -16.31 12.66 16.64
CA GLU A 613 -15.91 12.66 18.04
C GLU A 613 -14.97 13.84 18.32
N LEU A 614 -14.07 14.19 17.38
CA LEU A 614 -13.29 15.44 17.43
C LEU A 614 -14.19 16.69 17.44
N ILE A 615 -15.24 16.76 16.62
CA ILE A 615 -16.23 17.84 16.69
C ILE A 615 -16.98 17.85 18.03
N ALA A 616 -17.33 16.68 18.58
CA ALA A 616 -18.03 16.57 19.86
C ALA A 616 -17.15 17.01 21.03
N HIS A 617 -15.90 16.56 21.09
CA HIS A 617 -14.90 17.04 22.05
C HIS A 617 -14.62 18.54 21.86
N GLY A 618 -14.54 19.01 20.62
CA GLY A 618 -14.31 20.43 20.31
C GLY A 618 -15.42 21.32 20.86
N LEU A 619 -16.68 20.95 20.60
CA LEU A 619 -17.85 21.62 21.16
C LEU A 619 -17.89 21.52 22.70
N SER A 620 -17.54 20.37 23.25
CA SER A 620 -17.54 20.09 24.69
C SER A 620 -16.53 20.94 25.47
N ASN A 621 -15.29 21.03 24.99
CA ASN A 621 -14.24 21.85 25.58
C ASN A 621 -14.55 23.35 25.40
N ALA A 622 -15.00 23.77 24.21
CA ALA A 622 -15.37 25.16 23.97
C ALA A 622 -16.51 25.62 24.91
N LEU A 623 -17.56 24.82 25.09
CA LEU A 623 -18.64 25.13 26.02
C LEU A 623 -18.18 25.11 27.49
N SER A 624 -17.25 24.21 27.85
CA SER A 624 -16.67 24.18 29.21
C SER A 624 -15.87 25.45 29.52
N GLY A 625 -15.00 25.86 28.61
CA GLY A 625 -14.24 27.11 28.73
C GLY A 625 -15.13 28.35 28.76
N PHE A 626 -16.19 28.41 27.94
CA PHE A 626 -17.18 29.50 28.03
C PHE A 626 -17.99 29.51 29.33
N ALA A 627 -18.10 28.37 30.02
CA ALA A 627 -18.69 28.26 31.36
C ALA A 627 -17.67 28.49 32.50
N GLY A 628 -16.48 29.03 32.19
CA GLY A 628 -15.45 29.28 33.21
C GLY A 628 -14.82 28.01 33.77
N SER A 629 -14.75 26.93 32.98
CA SER A 629 -14.24 25.63 33.40
C SER A 629 -13.12 25.12 32.48
N ILE A 630 -12.53 24.00 32.89
CA ILE A 630 -11.35 23.35 32.33
C ILE A 630 -11.69 22.44 31.14
N GLN A 631 -10.69 21.76 30.59
CA GLN A 631 -10.85 20.76 29.53
C GLN A 631 -11.66 19.54 30.00
N ASN A 632 -12.11 18.75 29.04
CA ASN A 632 -12.70 17.42 29.24
C ASN A 632 -12.45 16.52 28.03
N TYR A 633 -12.40 15.23 28.28
CA TYR A 633 -12.18 14.18 27.30
C TYR A 633 -13.21 13.06 27.52
N LEU A 634 -13.28 12.10 26.59
CA LEU A 634 -13.98 10.85 26.86
C LEU A 634 -13.02 9.93 27.60
N VAL A 635 -13.37 9.56 28.83
CA VAL A 635 -12.54 8.69 29.66
C VAL A 635 -12.90 7.25 29.36
N TYR A 636 -11.99 6.51 28.74
CA TYR A 636 -12.20 5.12 28.33
C TYR A 636 -12.64 4.26 29.53
N ALA A 637 -11.89 4.35 30.63
CA ALA A 637 -12.12 3.62 31.88
C ALA A 637 -13.55 3.77 32.41
N ASN A 638 -13.94 5.02 32.71
CA ASN A 638 -15.23 5.35 33.29
C ASN A 638 -16.37 4.94 32.33
N SER A 639 -16.17 5.16 31.02
CA SER A 639 -17.12 4.74 29.98
C SER A 639 -17.34 3.22 29.96
N VAL A 640 -16.26 2.41 29.96
CA VAL A 640 -16.37 0.94 29.97
C VAL A 640 -17.08 0.45 31.24
N LEU A 641 -16.76 1.01 32.41
CA LEU A 641 -17.41 0.63 33.66
C LEU A 641 -18.92 0.98 33.66
N PHE A 642 -19.27 2.12 33.07
CA PHE A 642 -20.65 2.56 32.90
C PHE A 642 -21.45 1.66 31.95
N TYR A 643 -20.89 1.34 30.77
CA TYR A 643 -21.50 0.38 29.83
C TYR A 643 -21.69 -1.00 30.46
N LYS A 644 -20.67 -1.56 31.12
CA LYS A 644 -20.75 -2.86 31.83
C LYS A 644 -21.83 -2.90 32.90
N SER A 645 -22.06 -1.78 33.56
CA SER A 645 -23.10 -1.59 34.59
C SER A 645 -24.52 -1.46 34.02
N GLY A 646 -24.66 -1.40 32.69
CA GLY A 646 -25.93 -1.22 32.00
C GLY A 646 -26.23 0.23 31.58
N GLY A 647 -25.28 1.15 31.67
CA GLY A 647 -25.39 2.55 31.23
C GLY A 647 -25.35 2.74 29.71
N ASP A 648 -25.94 1.82 28.94
CA ASP A 648 -25.85 1.73 27.47
C ASP A 648 -26.66 2.79 26.70
N SER A 649 -27.14 3.83 27.38
CA SER A 649 -28.23 4.70 26.94
C SER A 649 -27.98 6.16 27.26
N ARG A 650 -28.34 7.03 26.31
CA ARG A 650 -28.26 8.50 26.46
C ARG A 650 -29.07 9.02 27.65
N LEU A 651 -30.13 8.31 28.03
CA LEU A 651 -30.91 8.64 29.22
C LEU A 651 -30.09 8.45 30.50
N ALA A 652 -29.28 7.38 30.59
CA ALA A 652 -28.37 7.16 31.71
C ALA A 652 -27.30 8.27 31.78
N GLY A 653 -26.75 8.69 30.63
CA GLY A 653 -25.82 9.82 30.58
C GLY A 653 -26.44 11.15 31.03
N ILE A 654 -27.69 11.46 30.64
CA ILE A 654 -28.41 12.64 31.14
C ILE A 654 -28.69 12.53 32.65
N MET A 655 -29.08 11.35 33.14
CA MET A 655 -29.28 11.11 34.57
C MET A 655 -27.97 11.25 35.37
N LEU A 656 -26.83 10.84 34.81
CA LEU A 656 -25.50 11.06 35.39
C LEU A 656 -25.17 12.54 35.50
N ALA A 657 -25.44 13.35 34.47
CA ALA A 657 -25.27 14.80 34.54
C ALA A 657 -26.15 15.44 35.64
N VAL A 658 -27.42 15.03 35.74
CA VAL A 658 -28.36 15.51 36.77
C VAL A 658 -27.93 15.10 38.18
N LEU A 659 -27.45 13.86 38.39
CA LEU A 659 -26.94 13.42 39.68
C LEU A 659 -25.62 14.15 40.04
N THR A 660 -24.76 14.43 39.07
CA THR A 660 -23.54 15.23 39.27
C THR A 660 -23.88 16.66 39.68
N VAL A 661 -24.91 17.29 39.08
CA VAL A 661 -25.44 18.60 39.55
C VAL A 661 -25.93 18.51 41.00
N GLY A 662 -26.67 17.45 41.35
CA GLY A 662 -27.16 17.24 42.73
C GLY A 662 -26.01 17.15 43.75
N ILE A 663 -24.96 16.40 43.43
CA ILE A 663 -23.75 16.27 44.26
C ILE A 663 -23.01 17.62 44.37
N MET A 664 -22.84 18.34 43.26
CA MET A 664 -22.22 19.66 43.24
C MET A 664 -22.98 20.67 44.13
N VAL A 665 -24.31 20.59 44.19
CA VAL A 665 -25.15 21.44 45.06
C VAL A 665 -25.09 21.03 46.53
N ILE A 666 -24.95 19.74 46.84
CA ILE A 666 -24.67 19.24 48.20
C ILE A 666 -23.27 19.67 48.67
N GLY A 667 -22.34 19.84 47.73
CA GLY A 667 -21.00 20.35 47.96
C GLY A 667 -20.03 19.32 48.58
N PRO A 668 -18.82 19.76 48.97
CA PRO A 668 -17.76 18.85 49.40
C PRO A 668 -18.07 18.04 50.67
N SER A 669 -19.12 18.34 51.43
CA SER A 669 -19.46 17.60 52.65
C SER A 669 -19.76 16.11 52.42
N LEU A 670 -20.18 15.71 51.21
CA LEU A 670 -20.44 14.30 50.87
C LEU A 670 -19.15 13.45 50.81
N ILE A 671 -18.01 14.09 50.51
CA ILE A 671 -16.69 13.43 50.39
C ILE A 671 -16.26 12.78 51.70
N SER A 672 -16.52 13.43 52.83
CA SER A 672 -16.18 12.94 54.17
C SER A 672 -16.99 11.72 54.63
N TYR A 673 -17.82 11.15 53.75
CA TYR A 673 -18.54 9.90 53.94
C TYR A 673 -18.15 8.81 52.93
N ILE A 674 -17.03 8.97 52.21
CA ILE A 674 -16.54 8.01 51.21
C ILE A 674 -15.35 7.20 51.78
N PRO A 675 -15.50 5.88 51.99
CA PRO A 675 -14.40 5.03 52.44
C PRO A 675 -13.35 4.82 51.33
N VAL A 676 -12.08 5.02 51.66
CA VAL A 676 -10.94 4.88 50.72
C VAL A 676 -10.88 3.48 50.12
N MET A 677 -11.28 2.45 50.87
CA MET A 677 -11.34 1.06 50.39
C MET A 677 -12.31 0.82 49.22
N MET A 678 -13.40 1.59 49.10
CA MET A 678 -14.32 1.49 47.95
C MET A 678 -13.67 2.05 46.69
N VAL A 679 -13.00 3.19 46.82
CA VAL A 679 -12.24 3.87 45.76
C VAL A 679 -11.08 2.98 45.28
N GLY A 680 -10.23 2.51 46.21
CA GLY A 680 -9.09 1.65 45.88
C GLY A 680 -9.50 0.35 45.18
N THR A 681 -10.59 -0.28 45.63
CA THR A 681 -11.15 -1.49 44.99
C THR A 681 -11.47 -1.26 43.51
N LEU A 682 -12.03 -0.09 43.18
CA LEU A 682 -12.42 0.26 41.81
C LEU A 682 -11.19 0.57 40.93
N ILE A 683 -10.25 1.37 41.45
CA ILE A 683 -9.01 1.73 40.74
C ILE A 683 -8.19 0.47 40.43
N PHE A 684 -7.97 -0.41 41.42
CA PHE A 684 -7.25 -1.67 41.21
C PHE A 684 -7.94 -2.61 40.21
N LEU A 685 -9.27 -2.78 40.30
CA LEU A 685 -10.04 -3.62 39.36
C LEU A 685 -9.79 -3.21 37.91
N LEU A 686 -9.90 -1.91 37.65
CA LEU A 686 -9.73 -1.29 36.34
C LEU A 686 -8.27 -1.45 35.85
N GLY A 687 -7.29 -1.14 36.69
CA GLY A 687 -5.88 -1.29 36.36
C GLY A 687 -5.50 -2.73 36.00
N PHE A 688 -5.97 -3.72 36.76
CA PHE A 688 -5.77 -5.14 36.45
C PHE A 688 -6.41 -5.56 35.13
N GLU A 689 -7.63 -5.09 34.84
CA GLU A 689 -8.31 -5.44 33.59
C GLU A 689 -7.60 -4.85 32.37
N LEU A 690 -7.18 -3.59 32.44
CA LEU A 690 -6.44 -2.95 31.34
C LEU A 690 -5.08 -3.60 31.11
N LEU A 691 -4.34 -3.91 32.17
CA LEU A 691 -3.01 -4.52 32.06
C LEU A 691 -3.09 -5.95 31.48
N ILE A 692 -4.10 -6.74 31.84
CA ILE A 692 -4.28 -8.12 31.31
C ILE A 692 -4.88 -8.13 29.89
N GLU A 693 -5.73 -7.16 29.55
CA GLU A 693 -6.24 -6.96 28.19
C GLU A 693 -5.13 -6.52 27.23
N ALA A 694 -4.23 -5.64 27.69
CA ALA A 694 -3.13 -5.11 26.87
C ALA A 694 -1.93 -6.06 26.74
N VAL A 695 -1.46 -6.66 27.84
CA VAL A 695 -0.20 -7.43 27.83
C VAL A 695 -0.47 -8.94 27.64
N TRP A 696 -1.39 -9.52 28.42
CA TRP A 696 -1.53 -10.98 28.45
C TRP A 696 -2.37 -11.53 27.29
N THR A 697 -3.41 -10.81 26.88
CA THR A 697 -4.35 -11.25 25.84
C THR A 697 -3.78 -11.19 24.41
N PRO A 698 -3.00 -10.18 24.00
CA PRO A 698 -2.49 -10.06 22.62
C PRO A 698 -1.23 -10.88 22.34
N ARG A 699 -0.58 -11.49 23.34
CA ARG A 699 0.69 -12.23 23.25
C ARG A 699 0.72 -13.43 22.27
N ARG A 700 -0.43 -13.85 21.75
CA ARG A 700 -0.60 -14.88 20.70
C ARG A 700 -1.24 -14.36 19.41
N LYS A 701 -1.54 -13.06 19.34
CA LYS A 701 -2.19 -12.39 18.20
C LYS A 701 -1.26 -11.42 17.46
N LEU A 702 -0.36 -10.76 18.19
CA LEU A 702 0.63 -9.82 17.66
C LEU A 702 1.88 -10.54 17.15
N LYS A 703 2.58 -9.96 16.17
CA LYS A 703 3.93 -10.40 15.79
C LYS A 703 4.91 -10.11 16.92
N ILE A 704 6.04 -10.83 16.97
CA ILE A 704 7.00 -10.70 18.07
C ILE A 704 7.55 -9.28 18.25
N LEU A 705 7.80 -8.55 17.16
CA LEU A 705 8.22 -7.14 17.22
C LEU A 705 7.14 -6.23 17.81
N GLU A 706 5.88 -6.43 17.43
CA GLU A 706 4.73 -5.65 17.92
C GLU A 706 4.42 -5.96 19.39
N TYR A 707 4.62 -7.20 19.82
CA TYR A 707 4.51 -7.57 21.23
C TYR A 707 5.64 -6.95 22.07
N ILE A 708 6.86 -6.90 21.54
CA ILE A 708 7.98 -6.19 22.18
C ILE A 708 7.65 -4.70 22.30
N THR A 709 7.15 -4.03 21.26
CA THR A 709 6.79 -2.60 21.37
C THR A 709 5.69 -2.35 22.38
N VAL A 710 4.66 -3.20 22.49
CA VAL A 710 3.66 -3.14 23.58
C VAL A 710 4.32 -3.18 24.96
N VAL A 711 5.18 -4.18 25.23
CA VAL A 711 5.84 -4.34 26.53
C VAL A 711 6.85 -3.22 26.83
N THR A 712 7.45 -2.63 25.81
CA THR A 712 8.33 -1.45 25.96
C THR A 712 7.52 -0.18 26.28
N ILE A 713 6.35 0.04 25.67
CA ILE A 713 5.47 1.19 25.97
C ILE A 713 4.97 1.11 27.43
N VAL A 714 4.22 0.04 27.77
CA VAL A 714 4.49 -0.81 28.95
C VAL A 714 5.36 -0.18 30.05
N LEU A 715 6.61 -0.63 30.04
CA LEU A 715 7.64 -0.31 31.01
C LEU A 715 8.09 1.15 31.00
N ILE A 716 8.12 1.83 29.85
CA ILE A 716 8.53 3.25 29.78
C ILE A 716 7.49 4.15 30.43
N MET A 717 6.19 3.92 30.16
CA MET A 717 5.11 4.67 30.81
C MET A 717 5.11 4.49 32.33
N GLY A 718 5.47 3.29 32.81
CA GLY A 718 5.54 3.01 34.24
C GLY A 718 6.75 3.59 34.96
N ILE A 719 7.87 3.84 34.26
CA ILE A 719 9.13 4.33 34.86
C ILE A 719 9.31 5.84 34.70
N TYR A 720 8.88 6.41 33.56
CA TYR A 720 9.04 7.83 33.24
C TYR A 720 7.68 8.53 33.26
N ASP A 721 7.05 8.69 32.10
CA ASP A 721 5.71 9.25 31.95
C ASP A 721 5.03 8.72 30.67
N PHE A 722 3.74 9.02 30.55
CA PHE A 722 2.91 8.65 29.41
C PHE A 722 3.38 9.24 28.06
N VAL A 723 3.92 10.47 28.08
CA VAL A 723 4.31 11.22 26.87
C VAL A 723 5.57 10.61 26.25
N VAL A 724 6.59 10.33 27.07
CA VAL A 724 7.81 9.61 26.67
C VAL A 724 7.48 8.20 26.19
N GLY A 725 6.53 7.53 26.86
CA GLY A 725 6.00 6.23 26.42
C GLY A 725 5.39 6.25 25.02
N ILE A 726 4.54 7.25 24.71
CA ILE A 726 3.96 7.43 23.37
C ILE A 726 5.06 7.72 22.33
N PHE A 727 5.96 8.68 22.57
CA PHE A 727 6.97 9.06 21.57
C PHE A 727 7.89 7.89 21.21
N ILE A 728 8.34 7.11 22.20
CA ILE A 728 9.16 5.92 21.94
C ILE A 728 8.31 4.81 21.28
N GLY A 729 7.03 4.66 21.65
CA GLY A 729 6.09 3.77 20.97
C GLY A 729 5.93 4.07 19.47
N ILE A 730 5.76 5.34 19.11
CA ILE A 730 5.67 5.80 17.71
C ILE A 730 6.98 5.56 16.96
N GLY A 731 8.13 5.91 17.56
CA GLY A 731 9.45 5.67 16.97
C GLY A 731 9.71 4.18 16.70
N LEU A 732 9.46 3.32 17.69
CA LEU A 732 9.63 1.88 17.55
C LEU A 732 8.65 1.27 16.53
N ALA A 733 7.41 1.76 16.46
CA ALA A 733 6.44 1.32 15.46
C ALA A 733 6.82 1.73 14.04
N PHE A 734 7.37 2.95 13.83
CA PHE A 734 7.90 3.38 12.54
C PHE A 734 9.08 2.50 12.08
N VAL A 735 10.01 2.20 12.98
CA VAL A 735 11.11 1.24 12.71
C VAL A 735 10.56 -0.16 12.41
N SER A 736 9.60 -0.65 13.21
CA SER A 736 8.99 -1.96 13.02
C SER A 736 8.23 -2.09 11.70
N LEU A 737 7.53 -1.04 11.27
CA LEU A 737 6.84 -0.99 9.98
C LEU A 737 7.85 -0.98 8.83
N THR A 738 8.87 -0.12 8.91
CA THR A 738 9.92 0.00 7.88
C THR A 738 10.64 -1.34 7.67
N VAL A 739 11.05 -1.99 8.77
CA VAL A 739 11.73 -3.31 8.74
C VAL A 739 10.80 -4.44 8.29
N GLN A 740 9.48 -4.30 8.42
CA GLN A 740 8.53 -5.29 7.88
C GLN A 740 8.29 -5.10 6.38
N GLN A 741 8.22 -3.85 5.89
CA GLN A 741 8.03 -3.58 4.46
C GLN A 741 9.29 -3.86 3.64
N SER A 742 10.49 -3.53 4.13
CA SER A 742 11.75 -3.79 3.42
C SER A 742 12.11 -5.28 3.29
N ARG A 743 11.41 -6.17 4.01
CA ARG A 743 11.61 -7.64 3.95
C ARG A 743 10.73 -8.35 2.93
N VAL A 744 9.81 -7.64 2.27
CA VAL A 744 9.03 -8.21 1.16
C VAL A 744 9.89 -8.12 -0.10
N PRO A 745 10.27 -9.24 -0.75
CA PRO A 745 11.08 -9.20 -1.95
C PRO A 745 10.30 -8.58 -3.10
N ALA A 746 10.87 -7.54 -3.73
CA ALA A 746 10.27 -6.90 -4.90
C ALA A 746 10.44 -7.72 -6.19
N ILE A 747 11.43 -8.62 -6.26
CA ILE A 747 11.58 -9.59 -7.35
C ILE A 747 10.60 -10.73 -7.14
N ARG A 748 9.63 -10.87 -8.06
CA ARG A 748 8.58 -11.89 -8.05
C ARG A 748 9.00 -13.17 -8.77
N ALA A 749 9.73 -13.05 -9.88
CA ALA A 749 10.25 -14.18 -10.66
C ALA A 749 11.45 -13.73 -11.52
N SER A 750 12.26 -14.71 -11.96
CA SER A 750 13.33 -14.50 -12.95
C SER A 750 13.36 -15.67 -13.93
N TYR A 751 13.53 -15.40 -15.23
CA TYR A 751 13.47 -16.38 -16.32
C TYR A 751 14.67 -16.24 -17.29
N SER A 752 14.92 -17.29 -18.08
CA SER A 752 15.90 -17.33 -19.19
C SER A 752 15.14 -17.33 -20.52
N GLY A 753 15.66 -16.66 -21.54
CA GLY A 753 15.09 -16.64 -22.90
C GLY A 753 15.04 -17.99 -23.60
N GLU A 754 15.70 -19.03 -23.08
CA GLU A 754 15.49 -20.43 -23.51
C GLU A 754 14.07 -20.94 -23.24
N ILE A 755 13.47 -20.46 -22.15
CA ILE A 755 12.11 -20.81 -21.70
C ILE A 755 11.12 -19.72 -22.14
N ALA A 756 11.59 -18.48 -22.21
CA ALA A 756 10.81 -17.26 -22.38
C ALA A 756 11.10 -16.56 -23.71
N GLY A 757 10.52 -17.09 -24.80
CA GLY A 757 10.44 -16.41 -26.09
C GLY A 757 9.15 -15.59 -26.24
N SER A 758 9.08 -14.79 -27.31
CA SER A 758 7.86 -14.06 -27.71
C SER A 758 6.79 -14.96 -28.34
N THR A 759 5.58 -14.43 -28.55
CA THR A 759 4.48 -15.12 -29.26
C THR A 759 4.57 -15.02 -30.80
N VAL A 760 5.76 -14.79 -31.37
CA VAL A 760 5.94 -14.73 -32.83
C VAL A 760 6.20 -16.13 -33.40
N ARG A 761 5.31 -16.66 -34.24
CA ARG A 761 5.59 -17.85 -35.06
C ARG A 761 6.65 -17.49 -36.10
N ARG A 762 7.86 -18.04 -35.94
CA ARG A 762 9.01 -17.83 -36.84
C ARG A 762 9.37 -19.10 -37.61
N ASN A 763 10.06 -18.95 -38.74
CA ASN A 763 10.52 -20.06 -39.57
C ASN A 763 11.42 -21.03 -38.75
N PRO A 764 11.42 -22.36 -39.03
CA PRO A 764 12.25 -23.33 -38.31
C PRO A 764 13.74 -22.94 -38.15
N THR A 765 14.37 -22.28 -39.13
CA THR A 765 15.78 -21.87 -39.02
C THR A 765 15.99 -20.70 -38.05
N GLN A 766 15.09 -19.72 -38.04
CA GLN A 766 15.06 -18.63 -37.05
C GLN A 766 14.83 -19.20 -35.63
N SER A 767 13.81 -20.05 -35.48
CA SER A 767 13.42 -20.66 -34.20
C SER A 767 14.52 -21.58 -33.64
N GLY A 768 15.20 -22.35 -34.50
CA GLY A 768 16.35 -23.17 -34.12
C GLY A 768 17.55 -22.34 -33.65
N TYR A 769 17.81 -21.20 -34.28
CA TYR A 769 18.88 -20.27 -33.86
C TYR A 769 18.56 -19.59 -32.51
N LEU A 770 17.32 -19.11 -32.33
CA LEU A 770 16.88 -18.48 -31.08
C LEU A 770 16.98 -19.47 -29.90
N ARG A 771 16.57 -20.73 -30.09
CA ARG A 771 16.71 -21.78 -29.07
C ARG A 771 18.18 -22.07 -28.68
N LYS A 772 19.15 -21.83 -29.57
CA LYS A 772 20.60 -21.92 -29.28
C LYS A 772 21.19 -20.68 -28.60
N THR A 773 20.45 -19.56 -28.53
CA THR A 773 20.98 -18.24 -28.11
C THR A 773 20.18 -17.56 -27.00
N GLY A 774 18.97 -18.03 -26.67
CA GLY A 774 18.09 -17.46 -25.64
C GLY A 774 18.70 -17.34 -24.23
N GLN A 775 19.78 -18.06 -23.92
CA GLN A 775 20.58 -17.89 -22.69
C GLN A 775 21.12 -16.46 -22.52
N GLN A 776 21.29 -15.70 -23.61
CA GLN A 776 21.76 -14.31 -23.56
C GLN A 776 20.66 -13.30 -23.20
N VAL A 777 19.40 -13.73 -23.07
CA VAL A 777 18.29 -12.91 -22.58
C VAL A 777 17.91 -13.36 -21.16
N HIS A 778 17.97 -12.43 -20.22
CA HIS A 778 17.50 -12.66 -18.85
C HIS A 778 16.31 -11.74 -18.54
N ILE A 779 15.28 -12.27 -17.89
CA ILE A 779 14.06 -11.53 -17.54
C ILE A 779 13.94 -11.51 -16.01
N THR A 780 13.69 -10.35 -15.43
CA THR A 780 13.37 -10.21 -14.00
C THR A 780 12.06 -9.45 -13.82
N LYS A 781 11.10 -10.09 -13.15
CA LYS A 781 9.78 -9.53 -12.85
C LYS A 781 9.77 -8.83 -11.50
N LEU A 782 9.31 -7.59 -11.49
CA LEU A 782 9.20 -6.75 -10.30
C LEU A 782 7.72 -6.54 -9.92
N ALA A 783 7.44 -6.45 -8.62
CA ALA A 783 6.10 -6.28 -8.10
C ALA A 783 6.04 -5.41 -6.84
N GLY A 784 4.90 -4.77 -6.60
CA GLY A 784 4.63 -3.96 -5.41
C GLY A 784 5.01 -2.49 -5.59
N TYR A 785 5.45 -1.82 -4.52
CA TYR A 785 5.93 -0.44 -4.57
C TYR A 785 7.45 -0.44 -4.43
N LEU A 786 8.15 0.18 -5.38
CA LEU A 786 9.61 0.25 -5.38
C LEU A 786 10.08 1.50 -4.64
N PHE A 787 10.75 1.31 -3.50
CA PHE A 787 11.25 2.39 -2.67
C PHE A 787 12.69 2.10 -2.18
N PHE A 788 13.34 3.09 -1.58
CA PHE A 788 14.71 2.99 -1.08
C PHE A 788 14.99 1.70 -0.26
N GLY A 789 14.00 1.19 0.47
CA GLY A 789 14.13 -0.01 1.32
C GLY A 789 13.97 -1.35 0.60
N THR A 790 13.32 -1.41 -0.57
CA THR A 790 13.18 -2.64 -1.37
C THR A 790 14.19 -2.69 -2.52
N ILE A 791 14.50 -1.54 -3.14
CA ILE A 791 15.34 -1.48 -4.34
C ILE A 791 16.78 -1.95 -4.11
N VAL A 792 17.32 -1.82 -2.89
CA VAL A 792 18.68 -2.32 -2.56
C VAL A 792 18.79 -3.83 -2.82
N SER A 793 17.75 -4.61 -2.47
CA SER A 793 17.71 -6.06 -2.74
C SER A 793 17.58 -6.40 -4.22
N VAL A 794 17.04 -5.48 -5.03
CA VAL A 794 16.95 -5.59 -6.48
C VAL A 794 18.31 -5.25 -7.11
N GLU A 795 18.95 -4.15 -6.70
CA GLU A 795 20.28 -3.75 -7.18
C GLU A 795 21.33 -4.82 -6.87
N GLU A 796 21.33 -5.36 -5.64
CA GLU A 796 22.23 -6.46 -5.23
C GLU A 796 22.01 -7.71 -6.09
N ARG A 797 20.75 -8.15 -6.27
CA ARG A 797 20.45 -9.37 -7.02
C ARG A 797 20.63 -9.23 -8.53
N LEU A 798 20.46 -8.03 -9.10
CA LEU A 798 20.81 -7.76 -10.50
C LEU A 798 22.34 -7.67 -10.68
N ARG A 799 23.08 -7.11 -9.72
CA ARG A 799 24.56 -7.04 -9.78
C ARG A 799 25.20 -8.43 -9.75
N ALA A 800 24.65 -9.37 -8.97
CA ALA A 800 25.10 -10.76 -8.92
C ALA A 800 25.01 -11.51 -10.28
N LEU A 801 24.24 -11.00 -11.25
CA LEU A 801 24.19 -11.54 -12.63
C LEU A 801 25.41 -11.13 -13.49
N ILE A 802 26.21 -10.16 -13.03
CA ILE A 802 27.36 -9.56 -13.75
C ILE A 802 28.71 -9.90 -13.09
N GLU A 803 28.68 -10.48 -11.89
CA GLU A 803 29.86 -11.02 -11.21
C GLU A 803 30.53 -12.10 -12.07
N ASP A 804 31.87 -12.10 -12.10
CA ASP A 804 32.61 -12.71 -13.21
C ASP A 804 32.48 -14.25 -13.31
N GLU A 805 32.15 -14.93 -12.22
CA GLU A 805 31.77 -16.35 -12.22
C GLU A 805 30.40 -16.56 -12.90
N SER A 806 29.35 -15.89 -12.42
CA SER A 806 28.00 -15.90 -12.99
C SER A 806 28.00 -15.55 -14.49
N PHE A 807 28.79 -14.55 -14.88
CA PHE A 807 28.89 -14.05 -16.25
C PHE A 807 29.72 -14.98 -17.16
N GLY A 808 30.61 -15.79 -16.57
CA GLY A 808 31.31 -16.87 -17.27
C GLY A 808 30.40 -18.06 -17.60
N GLU A 809 29.51 -18.44 -16.68
CA GLU A 809 28.50 -19.49 -16.92
C GLU A 809 27.36 -19.01 -17.84
N ARG A 810 26.88 -17.77 -17.66
CA ARG A 810 25.68 -17.24 -18.32
C ARG A 810 25.98 -15.85 -18.92
N PRO A 811 26.50 -15.81 -20.14
CA PRO A 811 27.05 -14.59 -20.71
C PRO A 811 25.92 -13.71 -21.30
N ILE A 812 25.21 -12.98 -20.42
CA ILE A 812 24.02 -12.19 -20.78
C ILE A 812 24.32 -11.01 -21.73
N ARG A 813 23.44 -10.78 -22.71
CA ARG A 813 23.45 -9.63 -23.64
C ARG A 813 22.30 -8.66 -23.36
N PHE A 814 21.13 -9.18 -22.97
CA PHE A 814 19.93 -8.40 -22.67
C PHE A 814 19.40 -8.71 -21.27
N LEU A 815 19.12 -7.66 -20.49
CA LEU A 815 18.33 -7.75 -19.26
C LEU A 815 16.98 -7.06 -19.50
N VAL A 816 15.90 -7.84 -19.46
CA VAL A 816 14.52 -7.34 -19.50
C VAL A 816 14.00 -7.22 -18.07
N LEU A 817 13.56 -6.02 -17.69
CA LEU A 817 12.81 -5.78 -16.46
C LEU A 817 11.32 -5.66 -16.80
N ASP A 818 10.49 -6.47 -16.15
CA ASP A 818 9.03 -6.40 -16.22
C ASP A 818 8.50 -5.67 -14.98
N LEU A 819 7.89 -4.51 -15.21
CA LEU A 819 7.32 -3.61 -14.20
C LEU A 819 5.78 -3.63 -14.21
N TRP A 820 5.12 -4.53 -14.95
CA TRP A 820 3.65 -4.58 -15.06
C TRP A 820 2.93 -4.68 -13.71
N HIS A 821 3.58 -5.30 -12.72
CA HIS A 821 3.07 -5.44 -11.35
C HIS A 821 3.61 -4.38 -10.36
N VAL A 822 4.30 -3.34 -10.85
CA VAL A 822 4.84 -2.23 -10.05
C VAL A 822 3.81 -1.10 -9.94
N THR A 823 3.32 -0.90 -8.73
CA THR A 823 2.30 0.11 -8.37
C THR A 823 2.83 1.55 -8.32
N GLY A 824 4.15 1.74 -8.32
CA GLY A 824 4.80 3.04 -8.21
C GLY A 824 6.27 2.92 -7.78
N ILE A 825 6.99 4.03 -7.91
CA ILE A 825 8.44 4.13 -7.68
C ILE A 825 8.78 5.42 -6.93
N ASP A 826 9.72 5.38 -5.98
CA ASP A 826 10.32 6.60 -5.41
C ASP A 826 11.58 7.06 -6.18
N TYR A 827 11.99 8.32 -5.97
CA TYR A 827 13.15 8.90 -6.63
C TYR A 827 14.44 8.09 -6.41
N SER A 828 14.65 7.56 -5.19
CA SER A 828 15.84 6.76 -4.87
C SER A 828 15.87 5.42 -5.60
N ALA A 829 14.70 4.82 -5.84
CA ALA A 829 14.58 3.61 -6.64
C ALA A 829 14.79 3.87 -8.13
N ALA A 830 14.30 4.99 -8.66
CA ALA A 830 14.58 5.42 -10.03
C ALA A 830 16.08 5.72 -10.24
N GLU A 831 16.74 6.41 -9.30
CA GLU A 831 18.18 6.65 -9.35
C GLU A 831 18.98 5.33 -9.33
N ALA A 832 18.55 4.35 -8.53
CA ALA A 832 19.16 3.02 -8.49
C ALA A 832 19.00 2.27 -9.82
N PHE A 833 17.90 2.42 -10.57
CA PHE A 833 17.81 1.87 -11.93
C PHE A 833 18.78 2.53 -12.91
N ASN A 834 18.98 3.84 -12.85
CA ASN A 834 20.00 4.51 -13.67
C ASN A 834 21.42 4.04 -13.27
N ARG A 835 21.68 3.82 -11.98
CA ARG A 835 22.93 3.21 -11.47
C ARG A 835 23.13 1.78 -11.98
N VAL A 836 22.09 0.95 -11.96
CA VAL A 836 22.09 -0.41 -12.55
C VAL A 836 22.38 -0.33 -14.04
N ASN A 837 21.67 0.51 -14.81
CA ASN A 837 21.92 0.73 -16.23
C ASN A 837 23.40 1.02 -16.49
N ARG A 838 23.98 2.02 -15.80
CA ARG A 838 25.40 2.40 -15.94
C ARG A 838 26.38 1.27 -15.61
N VAL A 839 26.04 0.33 -14.72
CA VAL A 839 26.86 -0.87 -14.45
C VAL A 839 26.71 -1.90 -15.58
N PHE A 840 25.50 -2.10 -16.08
CA PHE A 840 25.19 -3.03 -17.16
C PHE A 840 25.79 -2.58 -18.50
N SER A 841 25.65 -1.31 -18.88
CA SER A 841 26.25 -0.73 -20.09
C SER A 841 27.78 -0.83 -20.09
N LYS A 842 28.44 -0.68 -18.93
CA LYS A 842 29.91 -0.88 -18.79
C LYS A 842 30.37 -2.30 -19.14
N LYS A 843 29.55 -3.32 -18.87
CA LYS A 843 29.81 -4.71 -19.30
C LYS A 843 29.15 -5.01 -20.66
N GLY A 844 28.63 -4.00 -21.37
CA GLY A 844 27.96 -4.16 -22.66
C GLY A 844 26.72 -5.05 -22.59
N VAL A 845 25.94 -4.95 -21.52
CA VAL A 845 24.61 -5.57 -21.39
C VAL A 845 23.57 -4.47 -21.63
N THR A 846 22.61 -4.72 -22.52
CA THR A 846 21.54 -3.76 -22.84
C THR A 846 20.41 -3.93 -21.82
N LEU A 847 19.96 -2.81 -21.23
CA LEU A 847 18.80 -2.79 -20.33
C LEU A 847 17.53 -2.49 -21.13
N VAL A 848 16.52 -3.34 -20.95
CA VAL A 848 15.19 -3.19 -21.55
C VAL A 848 14.16 -3.15 -20.43
N ILE A 849 13.23 -2.21 -20.50
CA ILE A 849 12.16 -2.02 -19.53
C ILE A 849 10.83 -2.29 -20.24
N SER A 850 9.99 -3.10 -19.60
CA SER A 850 8.69 -3.56 -20.10
C SER A 850 7.62 -3.41 -19.01
N GLY A 851 6.35 -3.34 -19.39
CA GLY A 851 5.26 -3.05 -18.45
C GLY A 851 5.18 -1.57 -18.06
N VAL A 852 5.64 -0.65 -18.93
CA VAL A 852 5.66 0.79 -18.68
C VAL A 852 5.09 1.56 -19.87
N ASP A 853 3.92 2.16 -19.65
CA ASP A 853 3.39 3.26 -20.46
C ASP A 853 4.22 4.53 -20.23
N ALA A 854 4.66 5.16 -21.32
CA ALA A 854 5.48 6.38 -21.30
C ALA A 854 4.74 7.61 -20.72
N ASP A 855 3.45 7.76 -21.03
CA ASP A 855 2.58 8.83 -20.48
C ASP A 855 2.10 8.51 -19.06
N GLY A 856 2.25 7.26 -18.62
CA GLY A 856 1.90 6.79 -17.29
C GLY A 856 2.71 7.44 -16.16
N PRO A 857 2.18 7.43 -14.91
CA PRO A 857 2.88 8.00 -13.76
C PRO A 857 4.21 7.28 -13.45
N LEU A 858 4.35 6.03 -13.87
CA LEU A 858 5.60 5.27 -13.77
C LEU A 858 6.62 5.69 -14.84
N GLY A 859 6.21 5.75 -16.12
CA GLY A 859 7.05 6.19 -17.23
C GLY A 859 7.57 7.62 -17.05
N SER A 860 6.66 8.56 -16.75
CA SER A 860 7.02 9.96 -16.46
C SER A 860 8.02 10.10 -15.30
N THR A 861 7.94 9.26 -14.26
CA THR A 861 8.90 9.27 -13.14
C THR A 861 10.27 8.72 -13.53
N LEU A 862 10.32 7.66 -14.35
CA LEU A 862 11.58 7.10 -14.86
C LEU A 862 12.28 8.09 -15.82
N LEU A 863 11.51 8.69 -16.74
CA LEU A 863 11.98 9.73 -17.67
C LEU A 863 12.49 10.97 -16.93
N ALA A 864 11.81 11.41 -15.85
CA ALA A 864 12.24 12.54 -15.03
C ALA A 864 13.57 12.32 -14.27
N VAL A 865 14.04 11.06 -14.17
CA VAL A 865 15.33 10.68 -13.57
C VAL A 865 16.38 10.32 -14.65
N GLY A 866 16.10 10.68 -15.91
CA GLY A 866 17.02 10.59 -17.05
C GLY A 866 17.12 9.20 -17.69
N ILE A 867 16.30 8.23 -17.28
CA ILE A 867 16.28 6.90 -17.90
C ILE A 867 15.73 7.05 -19.33
N GLY A 868 16.58 6.79 -20.32
CA GLY A 868 16.29 7.00 -21.74
C GLY A 868 16.67 8.38 -22.30
N GLN A 869 17.32 9.26 -21.52
CA GLN A 869 17.78 10.58 -21.99
C GLN A 869 19.31 10.67 -22.21
N ASP A 870 20.10 9.88 -21.48
CA ASP A 870 21.55 9.78 -21.66
C ASP A 870 21.95 8.76 -22.76
N ALA A 871 23.20 8.83 -23.21
CA ALA A 871 23.79 7.99 -24.27
C ALA A 871 23.88 6.46 -24.00
N ASN A 872 23.19 5.95 -22.96
CA ASN A 872 22.94 4.53 -22.76
C ASN A 872 21.46 4.26 -23.13
N GLU A 873 21.21 3.82 -24.37
CA GLU A 873 19.87 3.50 -24.89
C GLU A 873 19.14 2.45 -24.01
N VAL A 874 18.28 2.91 -23.09
CA VAL A 874 17.32 2.04 -22.39
C VAL A 874 16.05 2.00 -23.21
N LYS A 875 15.69 0.82 -23.72
CA LYS A 875 14.44 0.64 -24.47
C LYS A 875 13.26 0.53 -23.51
N LEU A 876 12.19 1.26 -23.79
CA LEU A 876 10.93 1.27 -23.04
C LEU A 876 9.82 0.64 -23.90
N PHE A 877 9.10 -0.32 -23.33
CA PHE A 877 7.99 -1.02 -23.99
C PHE A 877 6.78 -1.15 -23.06
N GLU A 878 5.58 -1.07 -23.64
CA GLU A 878 4.33 -1.40 -22.94
C GLU A 878 4.30 -2.90 -22.57
N ASP A 879 4.44 -3.78 -23.56
CA ASP A 879 4.36 -5.23 -23.37
C ASP A 879 5.71 -5.93 -23.23
N LEU A 880 5.77 -6.91 -22.32
CA LEU A 880 6.87 -7.88 -22.23
C LEU A 880 7.06 -8.65 -23.56
N ASN A 881 6.00 -8.89 -24.32
CA ASN A 881 6.09 -9.60 -25.60
C ASN A 881 6.93 -8.83 -26.63
N SER A 882 6.64 -7.53 -26.78
CA SER A 882 7.36 -6.63 -27.69
C SER A 882 8.81 -6.42 -27.27
N ALA A 883 9.09 -6.40 -25.96
CA ALA A 883 10.44 -6.35 -25.43
C ALA A 883 11.28 -7.62 -25.73
N LEU A 884 10.65 -8.81 -25.68
CA LEU A 884 11.31 -10.07 -26.06
C LEU A 884 11.53 -10.16 -27.56
N GLU A 885 10.57 -9.70 -28.36
CA GLU A 885 10.66 -9.69 -29.81
C GLU A 885 11.79 -8.80 -30.33
N ASP A 886 11.98 -7.61 -29.76
CA ASP A 886 13.14 -6.74 -30.01
C ASP A 886 14.47 -7.47 -29.73
N CYS A 887 14.57 -8.13 -28.57
CA CYS A 887 15.77 -8.89 -28.19
C CYS A 887 16.05 -10.06 -29.16
N GLU A 888 15.02 -10.79 -29.57
CA GLU A 888 15.12 -11.90 -30.53
C GLU A 888 15.51 -11.40 -31.94
N ASN A 889 14.95 -10.28 -32.39
CA ASN A 889 15.29 -9.67 -33.68
C ASN A 889 16.76 -9.21 -33.71
N GLU A 890 17.25 -8.61 -32.62
CA GLU A 890 18.66 -8.25 -32.43
C GLU A 890 19.62 -9.45 -32.35
N LEU A 891 19.13 -10.64 -31.97
CA LEU A 891 19.89 -11.89 -32.09
C LEU A 891 19.90 -12.35 -33.55
N LEU A 892 18.74 -12.40 -34.20
CA LEU A 892 18.57 -12.84 -35.60
C LEU A 892 19.38 -12.01 -36.61
N ARG A 893 19.55 -10.70 -36.39
CA ARG A 893 20.45 -9.85 -37.20
C ARG A 893 21.85 -10.46 -37.38
N THR A 894 22.38 -11.12 -36.35
CA THR A 894 23.71 -11.75 -36.42
C THR A 894 23.73 -13.04 -37.23
N LEU A 895 22.63 -13.81 -37.24
CA LEU A 895 22.44 -14.97 -38.13
C LEU A 895 22.45 -14.53 -39.60
N TYR A 896 21.72 -13.47 -39.94
CA TYR A 896 21.65 -12.95 -41.31
C TYR A 896 22.97 -12.37 -41.81
N ALA A 897 23.69 -11.62 -40.97
CA ALA A 897 25.05 -11.16 -41.29
C ALA A 897 26.01 -12.34 -41.57
N SER A 898 25.91 -13.45 -40.81
CA SER A 898 26.67 -14.68 -41.07
C SER A 898 26.24 -15.38 -42.37
N LYS A 899 24.94 -15.39 -42.71
CA LYS A 899 24.40 -15.94 -43.97
C LYS A 899 24.91 -15.14 -45.19
N GLU A 900 24.90 -13.81 -45.11
CA GLU A 900 25.41 -12.90 -46.14
C GLU A 900 26.91 -13.09 -46.37
N ALA A 901 27.72 -13.09 -45.29
CA ALA A 901 29.16 -13.32 -45.36
C ALA A 901 29.55 -14.71 -45.91
N ARG A 902 28.68 -15.72 -45.76
CA ARG A 902 28.84 -17.05 -46.38
C ARG A 902 28.46 -17.03 -47.86
N SER A 903 27.45 -16.26 -48.26
CA SER A 903 27.02 -16.11 -49.67
C SER A 903 28.07 -15.39 -50.52
N THR A 904 28.65 -14.30 -50.01
CA THR A 904 29.72 -13.57 -50.72
C THR A 904 30.96 -14.44 -50.90
N ARG A 905 31.36 -15.18 -49.87
CA ARG A 905 32.52 -16.10 -49.92
C ARG A 905 32.35 -17.29 -50.89
N ASN A 906 31.12 -17.68 -51.19
CA ASN A 906 30.80 -18.79 -52.09
C ASN A 906 30.49 -18.35 -53.53
N SER A 907 30.49 -17.06 -53.83
CA SER A 907 30.25 -16.54 -55.18
C SER A 907 31.52 -16.70 -56.03
N PRO A 908 31.46 -17.33 -57.23
CA PRO A 908 32.65 -17.46 -58.07
C PRO A 908 33.13 -16.08 -58.54
N ALA A 909 34.44 -15.85 -58.49
CA ALA A 909 35.03 -14.58 -58.90
C ALA A 909 34.83 -14.34 -60.40
N PHE A 910 33.88 -13.46 -60.74
CA PHE A 910 33.74 -12.96 -62.10
C PHE A 910 34.94 -12.07 -62.44
N LEU A 911 35.40 -12.13 -63.69
CA LEU A 911 36.64 -11.49 -64.14
C LEU A 911 36.38 -10.01 -64.47
N GLU A 912 36.11 -9.22 -63.43
CA GLU A 912 35.87 -7.78 -63.53
C GLU A 912 37.21 -7.03 -63.63
N VAL A 913 37.34 -6.17 -64.63
CA VAL A 913 38.59 -5.43 -64.90
C VAL A 913 38.71 -4.27 -63.91
N PRO A 914 39.87 -4.06 -63.25
CA PRO A 914 40.03 -2.96 -62.29
C PRO A 914 39.89 -1.59 -62.95
N ASP A 915 38.77 -0.90 -62.69
CA ASP A 915 38.58 0.50 -63.04
C ASP A 915 39.26 1.39 -61.96
N PRO A 916 40.26 2.24 -62.30
CA PRO A 916 41.02 3.01 -61.32
C PRO A 916 40.23 4.05 -60.49
N GLY A 917 38.92 4.20 -60.72
CA GLY A 917 38.09 5.24 -60.13
C GLY A 917 37.37 4.89 -58.81
N GLN A 918 37.28 3.63 -58.39
CA GLN A 918 36.47 3.23 -57.23
C GLN A 918 37.27 2.56 -56.11
N GLN A 919 37.57 3.35 -55.06
CA GLN A 919 38.09 2.82 -53.79
C GLN A 919 36.97 2.17 -52.97
N THR A 920 36.54 0.97 -53.37
CA THR A 920 35.71 0.11 -52.49
C THR A 920 36.51 -0.27 -51.24
N LEU A 921 36.05 0.15 -50.07
CA LEU A 921 36.66 -0.16 -48.77
C LEU A 921 36.62 -1.67 -48.48
N GLN A 922 37.67 -2.39 -48.86
CA GLN A 922 37.93 -3.78 -48.44
C GLN A 922 38.36 -3.83 -46.97
N VAL A 923 37.37 -3.71 -46.06
CA VAL A 923 37.58 -3.79 -44.61
C VAL A 923 38.26 -5.11 -44.25
N HIS A 924 39.42 -5.03 -43.62
CA HIS A 924 40.25 -6.18 -43.26
C HIS A 924 39.64 -6.98 -42.09
N HIS A 925 38.80 -7.96 -42.40
CA HIS A 925 38.22 -8.89 -41.40
C HIS A 925 39.21 -9.91 -40.79
N SER A 926 40.52 -9.66 -40.89
CA SER A 926 41.59 -10.53 -40.37
C SER A 926 42.08 -10.16 -38.95
N ILE A 927 41.74 -8.98 -38.42
CA ILE A 927 42.25 -8.47 -37.13
C ILE A 927 41.21 -8.63 -35.99
N ASP A 928 39.90 -8.54 -36.28
CA ASP A 928 38.79 -8.66 -35.30
C ASP A 928 38.78 -9.94 -34.45
N ALA A 929 39.47 -11.01 -34.90
CA ALA A 929 39.50 -12.29 -34.20
C ALA A 929 40.05 -12.18 -32.75
N GLN A 930 40.97 -11.24 -32.51
CA GLN A 930 41.74 -11.14 -31.25
C GLN A 930 40.97 -10.54 -30.07
N PHE A 931 39.82 -9.86 -30.30
CA PHE A 931 39.01 -9.23 -29.24
C PHE A 931 37.55 -9.72 -29.22
N SER A 932 37.34 -10.99 -29.60
CA SER A 932 36.03 -11.61 -29.64
C SER A 932 35.53 -12.01 -28.23
N SER A 933 34.60 -11.22 -27.65
CA SER A 933 34.00 -11.56 -26.35
C SER A 933 33.28 -12.92 -26.37
N PRO A 934 33.20 -13.66 -25.23
CA PRO A 934 32.54 -14.97 -25.17
C PRO A 934 31.11 -14.97 -25.74
N ARG A 935 30.35 -13.89 -25.51
CA ARG A 935 29.00 -13.66 -26.07
C ARG A 935 28.98 -13.67 -27.59
N ARG A 936 29.86 -12.88 -28.22
CA ARG A 936 29.95 -12.76 -29.68
C ARG A 936 30.40 -14.09 -30.30
N ASN A 937 31.33 -14.79 -29.63
CA ASN A 937 31.74 -16.14 -30.02
C ASN A 937 30.61 -17.17 -29.91
N GLN A 938 29.76 -17.13 -28.87
CA GLN A 938 28.59 -17.99 -28.75
C GLN A 938 27.57 -17.70 -29.87
N LEU A 939 27.24 -16.44 -30.13
CA LEU A 939 26.31 -16.05 -31.21
C LEU A 939 26.82 -16.50 -32.58
N GLN A 940 28.11 -16.32 -32.87
CA GLN A 940 28.69 -16.70 -34.16
C GLN A 940 28.83 -18.22 -34.33
N ARG A 941 29.09 -18.98 -33.26
CA ARG A 941 29.03 -20.46 -33.26
C ARG A 941 27.60 -20.96 -33.44
N ALA A 942 26.62 -20.34 -32.79
CA ALA A 942 25.21 -20.67 -32.99
C ALA A 942 24.73 -20.35 -34.41
N ALA A 943 25.19 -19.24 -35.00
CA ALA A 943 24.85 -18.85 -36.37
C ALA A 943 25.46 -19.84 -37.38
N ASN A 944 26.77 -20.09 -37.30
CA ASN A 944 27.45 -21.04 -38.17
C ASN A 944 26.82 -22.43 -38.09
N SER A 945 26.65 -22.99 -36.89
CA SER A 945 26.02 -24.32 -36.73
C SER A 945 24.61 -24.38 -37.31
N THR A 946 23.78 -23.34 -37.16
CA THR A 946 22.41 -23.35 -37.71
C THR A 946 22.39 -23.24 -39.24
N LEU A 947 23.38 -22.58 -39.84
CA LEU A 947 23.59 -22.55 -41.29
C LEU A 947 24.19 -23.88 -41.81
N ASP A 948 25.00 -24.58 -41.00
CA ASP A 948 25.52 -25.92 -41.32
C ASP A 948 24.45 -27.01 -41.17
N ASP A 949 23.54 -26.88 -40.20
CA ASP A 949 22.34 -27.71 -40.02
C ASP A 949 21.32 -27.53 -41.18
N SER A 950 21.43 -26.42 -41.95
CA SER A 950 20.45 -25.97 -42.95
C SER A 950 21.01 -25.84 -44.39
N PRO A 951 21.73 -26.83 -44.93
CA PRO A 951 22.50 -26.66 -46.17
C PRO A 951 21.65 -26.50 -47.44
N ASN A 952 20.36 -26.83 -47.40
CA ASN A 952 19.50 -26.89 -48.59
C ASN A 952 18.82 -25.57 -48.98
N GLU A 953 18.87 -24.50 -48.17
CA GLU A 953 18.17 -23.24 -48.49
C GLU A 953 18.55 -22.69 -49.88
N THR A 954 19.85 -22.77 -50.25
CA THR A 954 20.37 -22.31 -51.54
C THR A 954 19.95 -23.20 -52.71
N ARG A 955 19.67 -24.49 -52.48
CA ARG A 955 19.10 -25.40 -53.49
C ARG A 955 17.66 -25.01 -53.83
N TYR A 956 16.90 -24.52 -52.85
CA TYR A 956 15.48 -24.20 -53.04
C TYR A 956 15.22 -22.83 -53.70
N ALA A 957 16.22 -21.95 -53.78
CA ALA A 957 16.08 -20.59 -54.31
C ALA A 957 15.55 -20.50 -55.76
N ASN A 958 15.86 -21.49 -56.60
CA ASN A 958 15.48 -21.49 -58.03
C ASN A 958 14.05 -22.00 -58.33
N PHE A 959 13.33 -22.53 -57.34
CA PHE A 959 11.96 -23.02 -57.56
C PHE A 959 10.93 -21.88 -57.49
N LYS A 960 9.85 -22.03 -58.26
CA LYS A 960 8.69 -21.14 -58.18
C LYS A 960 7.85 -21.44 -56.93
N GLU A 961 7.10 -20.46 -56.49
CA GLU A 961 6.01 -20.63 -55.53
C GLU A 961 4.89 -21.53 -56.11
N PRO A 962 4.14 -22.26 -55.28
CA PRO A 962 4.28 -22.39 -53.82
C PRO A 962 5.40 -23.33 -53.37
N LEU A 963 6.00 -24.13 -54.27
CA LEU A 963 6.96 -25.20 -53.92
C LEU A 963 8.13 -24.70 -53.07
N ARG A 964 8.75 -23.56 -53.43
CA ARG A 964 9.82 -22.91 -52.65
C ARG A 964 9.40 -22.64 -51.20
N LEU A 965 8.22 -22.03 -51.01
CA LEU A 965 7.69 -21.66 -49.70
C LEU A 965 7.36 -22.89 -48.85
N ILE A 966 6.83 -23.95 -49.47
CA ILE A 966 6.55 -25.24 -48.82
C ILE A 966 7.87 -25.86 -48.30
N LEU A 967 8.90 -25.93 -49.15
CA LEU A 967 10.20 -26.51 -48.79
C LEU A 967 10.90 -25.71 -47.68
N GLN A 968 10.83 -24.38 -47.71
CA GLN A 968 11.36 -23.50 -46.66
C GLN A 968 10.57 -23.58 -45.34
N THR A 969 9.25 -23.79 -45.40
CA THR A 969 8.39 -23.85 -44.20
C THR A 969 8.43 -25.22 -43.52
N PHE A 970 8.61 -26.31 -44.29
CA PHE A 970 8.67 -27.68 -43.79
C PHE A 970 10.10 -28.21 -43.60
N GLN A 971 11.11 -27.34 -43.76
CA GLN A 971 12.52 -27.66 -43.55
C GLN A 971 12.76 -28.17 -42.11
N GLY A 972 13.42 -29.33 -41.98
CA GLY A 972 13.65 -30.01 -40.70
C GLY A 972 12.42 -30.73 -40.11
N LEU A 973 11.23 -30.58 -40.71
CA LEU A 973 10.01 -31.25 -40.28
C LEU A 973 9.69 -32.52 -41.09
N THR A 974 10.31 -32.71 -42.26
CA THR A 974 10.11 -33.87 -43.13
C THR A 974 11.36 -34.19 -43.95
N ASP A 975 11.55 -35.47 -44.28
CA ASP A 975 12.70 -35.99 -45.05
C ASP A 975 12.37 -36.17 -46.55
N LYS A 976 11.30 -35.50 -47.04
CA LYS A 976 10.77 -35.68 -48.41
C LYS A 976 11.33 -34.62 -49.38
N ASN A 977 11.79 -35.09 -50.55
CA ASN A 977 12.41 -34.29 -51.61
C ASN A 977 11.44 -33.33 -52.34
N GLU A 978 11.99 -32.42 -53.15
CA GLU A 978 11.21 -31.48 -53.98
C GLU A 978 10.10 -32.14 -54.82
N ASP A 979 10.39 -33.25 -55.50
CA ASP A 979 9.42 -33.95 -56.36
C ASP A 979 8.19 -34.47 -55.60
N PHE A 980 8.37 -34.87 -54.33
CA PHE A 980 7.28 -35.33 -53.49
C PHE A 980 6.28 -34.19 -53.22
N TRP A 981 6.81 -32.99 -52.92
CA TRP A 981 6.04 -31.80 -52.61
C TRP A 981 5.50 -31.07 -53.84
N PHE A 982 6.15 -31.16 -55.00
CA PHE A 982 5.63 -30.53 -56.22
C PHE A 982 4.19 -30.95 -56.53
N ARG A 983 3.82 -32.20 -56.21
CA ARG A 983 2.47 -32.77 -56.37
C ARG A 983 1.37 -32.03 -55.61
N ILE A 984 1.68 -31.30 -54.52
CA ILE A 984 0.66 -30.50 -53.79
C ILE A 984 0.33 -29.17 -54.47
N THR A 985 1.19 -28.71 -55.39
CA THR A 985 1.08 -27.39 -56.06
C THR A 985 -0.30 -27.11 -56.67
N PRO A 986 -0.97 -28.05 -57.38
CA PRO A 986 -2.27 -27.78 -58.01
C PRO A 986 -3.43 -27.59 -57.02
N PHE A 987 -3.24 -27.92 -55.74
CA PHE A 987 -4.27 -27.88 -54.70
C PHE A 987 -4.20 -26.61 -53.82
N LEU A 988 -3.26 -25.70 -54.12
CA LEU A 988 -3.04 -24.44 -53.40
C LEU A 988 -3.39 -23.22 -54.27
N THR A 989 -4.13 -22.28 -53.71
CA THR A 989 -4.61 -21.07 -54.40
C THR A 989 -4.01 -19.81 -53.78
N LYS A 990 -3.37 -18.96 -54.59
CA LYS A 990 -2.78 -17.70 -54.11
C LYS A 990 -3.88 -16.68 -53.83
N LYS A 991 -3.89 -16.10 -52.62
CA LYS A 991 -4.82 -15.05 -52.17
C LYS A 991 -4.07 -13.94 -51.43
N ALA A 992 -4.35 -12.70 -51.80
CA ALA A 992 -3.88 -11.51 -51.10
C ALA A 992 -4.98 -10.94 -50.19
N TYR A 993 -4.60 -10.41 -49.04
CA TYR A 993 -5.44 -9.71 -48.08
C TYR A 993 -4.82 -8.35 -47.75
N LEU A 994 -5.65 -7.32 -47.62
CA LEU A 994 -5.19 -6.00 -47.20
C LEU A 994 -5.11 -5.92 -45.66
N ALA A 995 -4.25 -5.06 -45.12
CA ALA A 995 -4.17 -4.79 -43.69
C ALA A 995 -5.56 -4.47 -43.09
N GLY A 996 -5.85 -5.04 -41.92
CA GLY A 996 -7.16 -4.99 -41.26
C GLY A 996 -8.19 -6.01 -41.76
N THR A 997 -7.89 -6.82 -42.79
CA THR A 997 -8.82 -7.86 -43.26
C THR A 997 -8.83 -9.05 -42.31
N VAL A 998 -10.00 -9.41 -41.77
CA VAL A 998 -10.20 -10.64 -40.99
C VAL A 998 -10.27 -11.85 -41.93
N LEU A 999 -9.45 -12.87 -41.70
CA LEU A 999 -9.41 -14.12 -42.48
C LEU A 999 -10.45 -15.14 -42.00
N TYR A 1000 -10.67 -15.21 -40.68
CA TYR A 1000 -11.72 -15.99 -40.02
C TYR A 1000 -11.84 -15.57 -38.54
N GLN A 1001 -12.99 -15.83 -37.92
CA GLN A 1001 -13.28 -15.52 -36.52
C GLN A 1001 -13.29 -16.78 -35.65
N CYS A 1002 -13.06 -16.60 -34.35
CA CYS A 1002 -13.19 -17.66 -33.35
C CYS A 1002 -14.62 -18.24 -33.35
N GLY A 1003 -14.75 -19.57 -33.32
CA GLY A 1003 -16.05 -20.26 -33.37
C GLY A 1003 -16.63 -20.49 -34.78
N GLU A 1004 -15.99 -20.02 -35.85
CA GLU A 1004 -16.37 -20.38 -37.21
C GLU A 1004 -15.90 -21.81 -37.57
N SER A 1005 -16.61 -22.49 -38.48
CA SER A 1005 -16.18 -23.80 -39.00
C SER A 1005 -14.86 -23.69 -39.79
N ALA A 1006 -13.90 -24.59 -39.59
CA ALA A 1006 -12.62 -24.53 -40.31
C ALA A 1006 -12.74 -24.92 -41.80
N THR A 1007 -12.74 -23.91 -42.66
CA THR A 1007 -12.90 -24.00 -44.13
C THR A 1007 -11.61 -24.08 -44.93
N GLY A 1008 -10.46 -23.70 -44.34
CA GLY A 1008 -9.18 -23.62 -45.06
C GLY A 1008 -7.92 -23.61 -44.19
N PHE A 1009 -6.81 -24.04 -44.79
CA PHE A 1009 -5.44 -24.00 -44.30
C PHE A 1009 -4.61 -22.99 -45.10
N TYR A 1010 -3.81 -22.16 -44.43
CA TYR A 1010 -3.07 -21.07 -45.06
C TYR A 1010 -1.55 -21.22 -44.83
N LEU A 1011 -0.78 -20.98 -45.89
CA LEU A 1011 0.68 -20.85 -45.88
C LEU A 1011 1.02 -19.39 -46.21
N LEU A 1012 1.75 -18.69 -45.34
CA LEU A 1012 2.00 -17.24 -45.45
C LEU A 1012 3.29 -16.98 -46.25
N GLU A 1013 3.17 -16.30 -47.39
CA GLU A 1013 4.26 -15.95 -48.30
C GLU A 1013 4.92 -14.62 -47.93
N ASP A 1014 4.12 -13.62 -47.59
CA ASP A 1014 4.56 -12.28 -47.21
C ASP A 1014 3.56 -11.60 -46.27
N GLY A 1015 4.03 -10.64 -45.49
CA GLY A 1015 3.26 -9.90 -44.47
C GLY A 1015 3.25 -10.56 -43.09
N ILE A 1016 2.35 -10.06 -42.22
CA ILE A 1016 2.10 -10.58 -40.86
C ILE A 1016 0.59 -10.77 -40.65
N LEU A 1017 0.19 -11.98 -40.22
CA LEU A 1017 -1.15 -12.26 -39.71
C LEU A 1017 -1.12 -12.23 -38.17
N ARG A 1018 -2.03 -11.49 -37.54
CA ARG A 1018 -2.25 -11.50 -36.10
C ARG A 1018 -3.36 -12.48 -35.74
N ALA A 1019 -3.11 -13.34 -34.76
CA ALA A 1019 -4.09 -14.28 -34.21
C ALA A 1019 -4.40 -13.92 -32.75
N ASP A 1020 -5.63 -13.48 -32.50
CA ASP A 1020 -6.14 -13.12 -31.18
C ASP A 1020 -6.91 -14.30 -30.56
N TYR A 1021 -6.49 -14.72 -29.36
CA TYR A 1021 -7.07 -15.81 -28.59
C TYR A 1021 -7.79 -15.27 -27.34
N ASP A 1022 -9.04 -15.69 -27.15
CA ASP A 1022 -9.86 -15.32 -26.00
C ASP A 1022 -10.09 -16.54 -25.11
N LEU A 1023 -9.25 -16.70 -24.07
CA LEU A 1023 -9.34 -17.81 -23.13
C LEU A 1023 -9.97 -17.38 -21.79
N PRO A 1024 -10.59 -18.29 -21.03
CA PRO A 1024 -11.11 -18.00 -19.69
C PRO A 1024 -10.07 -17.46 -18.69
N GLN A 1025 -8.78 -17.67 -18.95
CA GLN A 1025 -7.65 -17.18 -18.15
C GLN A 1025 -7.17 -15.78 -18.57
N GLY A 1026 -7.61 -15.27 -19.73
CA GLY A 1026 -7.17 -13.99 -20.30
C GLY A 1026 -7.05 -14.01 -21.82
N ARG A 1027 -6.89 -12.82 -22.40
CA ARG A 1027 -6.61 -12.62 -23.83
C ARG A 1027 -5.11 -12.54 -24.08
N TYR A 1028 -4.66 -13.16 -25.17
CA TYR A 1028 -3.31 -12.96 -25.70
C TYR A 1028 -3.35 -13.01 -27.23
N PHE A 1029 -2.31 -12.46 -27.87
CA PHE A 1029 -2.17 -12.49 -29.32
C PHE A 1029 -0.86 -13.17 -29.73
N GLU A 1030 -0.87 -13.75 -30.92
CA GLU A 1030 0.23 -14.45 -31.56
C GLU A 1030 0.47 -13.83 -32.94
N SER A 1031 1.73 -13.54 -33.28
CA SER A 1031 2.08 -12.91 -34.56
C SER A 1031 2.67 -13.94 -35.51
N ILE A 1032 2.04 -14.14 -36.65
CA ILE A 1032 2.37 -15.17 -37.63
C ILE A 1032 3.10 -14.50 -38.79
N VAL A 1033 4.41 -14.76 -38.94
CA VAL A 1033 5.22 -14.14 -39.99
C VAL A 1033 5.35 -15.02 -41.23
N ALA A 1034 5.75 -14.40 -42.34
CA ALA A 1034 6.06 -15.08 -43.60
C ALA A 1034 6.97 -16.32 -43.41
N GLY A 1035 6.69 -17.39 -44.14
CA GLY A 1035 7.41 -18.67 -44.03
C GLY A 1035 6.90 -19.58 -42.92
N THR A 1036 5.63 -19.40 -42.52
CA THR A 1036 4.93 -20.21 -41.53
C THR A 1036 3.48 -20.51 -41.96
N THR A 1037 2.74 -21.28 -41.15
CA THR A 1037 1.36 -21.72 -41.45
C THR A 1037 0.35 -21.17 -40.47
N CYS A 1038 -0.92 -21.12 -40.88
CA CYS A 1038 -2.05 -20.61 -40.10
C CYS A 1038 -3.32 -21.44 -40.33
N GLY A 1039 -4.12 -21.62 -39.26
CA GLY A 1039 -5.41 -22.32 -39.29
C GLY A 1039 -5.31 -23.84 -39.35
N GLU A 1040 -4.10 -24.38 -39.17
CA GLU A 1040 -3.72 -25.78 -39.37
C GLU A 1040 -4.46 -26.77 -38.45
N LEU A 1041 -4.41 -26.59 -37.13
CA LEU A 1041 -5.06 -27.53 -36.20
C LEU A 1041 -6.58 -27.62 -36.46
N PRO A 1042 -7.38 -26.53 -36.45
CA PRO A 1042 -8.82 -26.61 -36.67
C PRO A 1042 -9.20 -27.24 -38.03
N PHE A 1043 -8.44 -26.94 -39.08
CA PHE A 1043 -8.70 -27.46 -40.42
C PHE A 1043 -8.50 -28.98 -40.50
N PHE A 1044 -7.40 -29.49 -39.96
CA PHE A 1044 -7.07 -30.92 -40.03
C PHE A 1044 -7.74 -31.78 -38.95
N SER A 1045 -8.21 -31.20 -37.83
CA SER A 1045 -9.04 -31.90 -36.83
C SER A 1045 -10.54 -31.76 -37.05
N GLU A 1046 -10.96 -31.02 -38.07
CA GLU A 1046 -12.37 -30.69 -38.37
C GLU A 1046 -13.13 -30.03 -37.20
N THR A 1047 -12.44 -29.21 -36.42
CA THR A 1047 -13.02 -28.45 -35.30
C THR A 1047 -13.20 -26.98 -35.67
N ASP A 1048 -13.98 -26.25 -34.88
CA ASP A 1048 -14.16 -24.82 -35.05
C ASP A 1048 -12.86 -24.03 -34.78
N ARG A 1049 -12.77 -22.82 -35.34
CA ARG A 1049 -11.60 -21.94 -35.22
C ARG A 1049 -11.38 -21.54 -33.76
N THR A 1050 -10.16 -21.76 -33.27
CA THR A 1050 -9.75 -21.48 -31.87
C THR A 1050 -9.30 -20.04 -31.60
N ALA A 1051 -9.26 -19.20 -32.64
CA ALA A 1051 -8.77 -17.83 -32.60
C ALA A 1051 -9.42 -17.02 -33.73
N THR A 1052 -9.49 -15.69 -33.56
CA THR A 1052 -9.78 -14.76 -34.66
C THR A 1052 -8.45 -14.37 -35.30
N VAL A 1053 -8.36 -14.44 -36.63
CA VAL A 1053 -7.14 -14.11 -37.37
C VAL A 1053 -7.39 -12.98 -38.35
N GLN A 1054 -6.53 -11.97 -38.33
CA GLN A 1054 -6.57 -10.81 -39.21
C GLN A 1054 -5.20 -10.50 -39.82
N ALA A 1055 -5.19 -9.90 -41.00
CA ALA A 1055 -3.99 -9.36 -41.61
C ALA A 1055 -3.58 -8.06 -40.88
N GLU A 1056 -2.39 -8.06 -40.27
CA GLU A 1056 -1.86 -6.88 -39.55
C GLU A 1056 -1.14 -5.93 -40.52
N ARG A 1057 -0.46 -6.50 -41.53
CA ARG A 1057 0.01 -5.80 -42.73
C ARG A 1057 -0.70 -6.38 -43.96
N ASP A 1058 -0.47 -5.82 -45.15
CA ASP A 1058 -0.87 -6.49 -46.39
C ASP A 1058 -0.18 -7.87 -46.45
N CYS A 1059 -0.94 -8.92 -46.76
CA CYS A 1059 -0.51 -10.30 -46.67
C CYS A 1059 -0.77 -11.08 -47.95
N THR A 1060 0.21 -11.90 -48.35
CA THR A 1060 0.05 -12.85 -49.45
C THR A 1060 0.09 -14.28 -48.90
N THR A 1061 -0.90 -15.09 -49.26
CA THR A 1061 -1.09 -16.45 -48.73
C THR A 1061 -1.37 -17.45 -49.83
N TRP A 1062 -1.04 -18.72 -49.58
CA TRP A 1062 -1.53 -19.86 -50.33
C TRP A 1062 -2.55 -20.62 -49.49
N LEU A 1063 -3.80 -20.66 -49.97
CA LEU A 1063 -4.92 -21.34 -49.34
C LEU A 1063 -5.14 -22.72 -49.97
N MET A 1064 -5.25 -23.75 -49.13
CA MET A 1064 -5.94 -24.99 -49.46
C MET A 1064 -7.30 -25.00 -48.75
N ASP A 1065 -8.37 -25.15 -49.51
CA ASP A 1065 -9.75 -25.26 -49.01
C ASP A 1065 -10.16 -26.74 -48.81
N ARG A 1066 -11.35 -26.94 -48.24
CA ARG A 1066 -11.96 -28.28 -48.03
C ARG A 1066 -12.03 -29.10 -49.32
N ASP A 1067 -12.47 -28.51 -50.43
CA ASP A 1067 -12.63 -29.19 -51.72
C ASP A 1067 -11.30 -29.71 -52.28
N ASN A 1068 -10.25 -28.89 -52.25
CA ASN A 1068 -8.93 -29.29 -52.75
C ASN A 1068 -8.21 -30.23 -51.77
N TRP A 1069 -8.47 -30.14 -50.47
CA TRP A 1069 -8.01 -31.14 -49.49
C TRP A 1069 -8.64 -32.52 -49.73
N GLU A 1070 -9.95 -32.60 -49.95
CA GLU A 1070 -10.62 -33.85 -50.33
C GLU A 1070 -10.09 -34.43 -51.64
N ARG A 1071 -9.76 -33.59 -52.62
CA ARG A 1071 -9.15 -34.04 -53.89
C ARG A 1071 -7.72 -34.54 -53.67
N LEU A 1072 -6.92 -33.85 -52.85
CA LEU A 1072 -5.56 -34.27 -52.51
C LEU A 1072 -5.56 -35.65 -51.83
N GLN A 1073 -6.46 -35.87 -50.85
CA GLN A 1073 -6.61 -37.18 -50.21
C GLN A 1073 -6.94 -38.32 -51.19
N LYS A 1074 -7.76 -38.03 -52.22
CA LYS A 1074 -8.21 -39.02 -53.21
C LYS A 1074 -7.20 -39.26 -54.34
N ALA A 1075 -6.36 -38.27 -54.66
CA ALA A 1075 -5.39 -38.33 -55.76
C ALA A 1075 -3.97 -38.69 -55.29
N GLU A 1076 -3.53 -38.16 -54.15
CA GLU A 1076 -2.14 -38.22 -53.65
C GLU A 1076 -2.13 -38.48 -52.13
N PRO A 1077 -2.65 -39.65 -51.66
CA PRO A 1077 -2.87 -39.93 -50.24
C PRO A 1077 -1.59 -39.83 -49.38
N ASP A 1078 -0.44 -40.25 -49.92
CA ASP A 1078 0.87 -40.13 -49.26
C ASP A 1078 1.22 -38.67 -48.89
N VAL A 1079 0.88 -37.73 -49.77
CA VAL A 1079 1.16 -36.29 -49.59
C VAL A 1079 0.23 -35.71 -48.53
N ALA A 1080 -1.05 -36.09 -48.55
CA ALA A 1080 -2.01 -35.71 -47.53
C ALA A 1080 -1.60 -36.24 -46.13
N GLN A 1081 -1.12 -37.49 -46.04
CA GLN A 1081 -0.69 -38.09 -44.77
C GLN A 1081 0.55 -37.40 -44.18
N GLU A 1082 1.56 -37.09 -45.00
CA GLU A 1082 2.77 -36.41 -44.51
C GLU A 1082 2.48 -34.92 -44.18
N LEU A 1083 1.60 -34.23 -44.92
CA LEU A 1083 1.17 -32.87 -44.55
C LEU A 1083 0.45 -32.83 -43.20
N LEU A 1084 -0.45 -33.79 -42.94
CA LEU A 1084 -1.12 -33.94 -41.64
C LEU A 1084 -0.09 -34.14 -40.52
N ARG A 1085 0.92 -34.99 -40.76
CA ARG A 1085 2.00 -35.28 -39.81
C ARG A 1085 2.87 -34.05 -39.50
N ILE A 1086 3.18 -33.23 -40.51
CA ILE A 1086 3.92 -31.97 -40.33
C ILE A 1086 3.08 -30.95 -39.55
N SER A 1087 1.79 -30.85 -39.86
CA SER A 1087 0.86 -29.93 -39.18
C SER A 1087 0.71 -30.27 -37.69
N LEU A 1088 0.74 -31.55 -37.33
CA LEU A 1088 0.80 -32.01 -35.93
C LEU A 1088 2.12 -31.64 -35.24
N LYS A 1089 3.27 -31.73 -35.93
CA LYS A 1089 4.57 -31.27 -35.39
C LYS A 1089 4.55 -29.77 -35.09
N LEU A 1090 4.15 -28.95 -36.07
CA LEU A 1090 4.02 -27.50 -35.95
C LEU A 1090 3.10 -27.09 -34.80
N THR A 1091 1.94 -27.76 -34.69
CA THR A 1091 1.00 -27.56 -33.58
C THR A 1091 1.63 -27.86 -32.22
N SER A 1092 2.44 -28.92 -32.12
CA SER A 1092 3.11 -29.30 -30.88
C SER A 1092 4.18 -28.30 -30.44
N GLU A 1093 4.98 -27.79 -31.38
CA GLU A 1093 5.98 -26.75 -31.07
C GLU A 1093 5.31 -25.43 -30.65
N ARG A 1094 4.26 -25.01 -31.37
CA ARG A 1094 3.45 -23.83 -30.98
C ARG A 1094 2.87 -23.99 -29.57
N MET A 1095 2.29 -25.14 -29.24
CA MET A 1095 1.66 -25.36 -27.94
C MET A 1095 2.66 -25.18 -26.79
N SER A 1096 3.93 -25.56 -26.99
CA SER A 1096 4.99 -25.31 -26.02
C SER A 1096 5.29 -23.81 -25.87
N ALA A 1097 5.41 -23.06 -26.97
CA ALA A 1097 5.67 -21.62 -26.93
C ALA A 1097 4.55 -20.82 -26.24
N ILE A 1098 3.30 -21.10 -26.59
CA ILE A 1098 2.12 -20.50 -25.95
C ILE A 1098 2.08 -20.86 -24.45
N THR A 1099 2.33 -22.13 -24.09
CA THR A 1099 2.33 -22.55 -22.67
C THR A 1099 3.42 -21.84 -21.87
N SER A 1100 4.63 -21.68 -22.43
CA SER A 1100 5.68 -20.85 -21.83
C SER A 1100 5.21 -19.41 -21.61
N TYR A 1101 4.71 -18.74 -22.66
CA TYR A 1101 4.27 -17.35 -22.56
C TYR A 1101 3.15 -17.15 -21.53
N VAL A 1102 2.18 -18.07 -21.46
CA VAL A 1102 1.10 -18.05 -20.44
C VAL A 1102 1.65 -18.30 -19.03
N LEU A 1103 2.62 -19.20 -18.84
CA LEU A 1103 3.28 -19.41 -17.55
C LEU A 1103 4.11 -18.20 -17.08
N ILE A 1104 4.61 -17.39 -18.02
CA ILE A 1104 5.38 -16.17 -17.73
C ILE A 1104 4.44 -14.99 -17.49
N THR A 1105 3.32 -14.86 -18.19
CA THR A 1105 2.36 -13.75 -18.03
C THR A 1105 1.44 -13.93 -16.83
N ALA A 1106 1.06 -15.17 -16.48
CA ALA A 1106 0.38 -15.47 -15.21
C ALA A 1106 1.32 -15.41 -13.98
N GLY A 1107 2.63 -15.30 -14.22
CA GLY A 1107 3.67 -14.98 -13.24
C GLY A 1107 3.68 -13.48 -12.93
#